data_AF-A0A1Y2LW03-F1
#
_entry.id   AF-A0A1Y2LW03-F1
#
_cell.length_a   1.000
_cell.length_b   1.000
_cell.length_c   1.000
_cell.angle_alpha   90.00
_cell.angle_beta   90.00
_cell.angle_gamma   90.00
#
_symmetry.space_group_name_H-M   'P 1'
#
loop_
_entity.id
_entity.type
_entity.pdbx_description
1 polymer ?
#
loop_
_entity_poly.entity_id
_entity_poly.type
_entity_poly.pdbx_seq_one_letter_code
_entity_poly.pdbx_strand_id
1 'polypeptide(L)'
;MNNNSQILRPLLPATRPRSPPPAGPSSKRKRVSVACNECRQKRIGCDGCRPACAACTRRDRRCVYMNEEDLEMRPTVLKRENIALREKLVAFQEIFEHLQSRTQHVAHSSMQRLSAGDDPSDVLKTLRGELPHATLSEQSAARAMLPPVHSDGEFELLVRHPKAYYAFDLPTVAQDNISSLFRGGQTSHEHFSQLELVKSTAQPSNHPKYCDPRLEALDISFWTSVPVTDDLAASAISLYLETHHPIWSFFDASQFIDDLVSCRADSYSTCSPLLVSSLLAFAMQGYSSIDPAASQYSYQFEEQAEKLFSAEGKHDSLPTIAALPLLYTSIGTHGDVPRAVQYLTAANNAADRMNLFGDLDPDTLGSPNTIAASSQAAWGLFNFLVQMVQFQVLPPLQHPPTVPLPEELRSSQSRESGRGAEGVGISLALAEVKQAQSIFCRLWVIVNEVYFIYRDKKFSAKSLGFALGKYHKLLELADTLPQSMLRLGKTPHWVLILHTIIHMVVLDLFRPYIAEEEQHGFRVYVAEKSSPRTIFAASVVQLKSLLFAFAIEYTPAYWNLGLSGAMVFTVNAVLNDIQDKDRTSYLLFCMGMSQRLLRPYVYMIETIRAILAFATDKGAISSADAIRIEAESAALQRAKYLDRSKGGWVVAPSADDHVAGNIATLAERFETITLFDEFTEGIA
;
A
#
# COMPACT_ATOMS: atom_id res chain seq x y z
N MET A 1 38.41 72.10 38.24
CA MET A 1 39.50 72.28 37.25
C MET A 1 39.22 71.40 36.05
N ASN A 2 39.38 71.97 34.85
CA ASN A 2 39.27 71.41 33.48
C ASN A 2 37.87 70.94 33.05
N ASN A 3 37.08 71.65 32.22
CA ASN A 3 37.29 72.41 30.98
C ASN A 3 37.53 71.50 29.75
N ASN A 4 36.51 71.34 28.89
CA ASN A 4 36.60 71.58 27.43
C ASN A 4 35.32 71.19 26.64
N SER A 5 34.60 72.23 26.24
CA SER A 5 34.04 72.54 24.92
C SER A 5 34.21 71.54 23.76
N GLN A 6 33.10 71.11 23.13
CA GLN A 6 32.99 70.73 21.71
C GLN A 6 31.57 71.10 21.21
N ILE A 7 31.37 72.30 20.64
CA ILE A 7 31.30 72.61 19.19
C ILE A 7 30.26 71.76 18.43
N LEU A 8 29.05 72.32 18.27
CA LEU A 8 28.04 71.89 17.30
C LEU A 8 28.47 72.37 15.90
N ARG A 9 28.57 71.46 14.92
CA ARG A 9 28.90 71.79 13.52
C ARG A 9 27.67 71.91 12.61
N PRO A 10 27.73 72.74 11.55
CA PRO A 10 26.60 73.10 10.70
C PRO A 10 26.33 72.06 9.58
N LEU A 11 25.06 71.97 9.16
CA LEU A 11 24.58 71.11 8.07
C LEU A 11 25.07 71.63 6.70
N LEU A 12 25.67 70.74 5.91
CA LEU A 12 26.01 70.97 4.50
C LEU A 12 24.89 70.42 3.57
N PRO A 13 24.67 71.01 2.38
CA PRO A 13 23.58 70.63 1.47
C PRO A 13 23.76 69.25 0.83
N ALA A 14 22.67 68.52 0.67
CA ALA A 14 22.62 67.20 0.05
C ALA A 14 23.08 67.22 -1.42
N THR A 15 24.02 66.35 -1.78
CA THR A 15 24.28 65.96 -3.16
C THR A 15 23.11 65.11 -3.68
N ARG A 16 22.58 65.47 -4.86
CA ARG A 16 21.43 64.80 -5.48
C ARG A 16 21.67 63.28 -5.61
N PRO A 17 20.71 62.42 -5.22
CA PRO A 17 20.75 61.01 -5.57
C PRO A 17 20.63 60.87 -7.10
N ARG A 18 21.55 60.06 -7.66
CA ARG A 18 21.49 59.48 -8.99
C ARG A 18 20.10 58.88 -9.20
N SER A 19 19.43 59.25 -10.29
CA SER A 19 18.14 58.68 -10.69
C SER A 19 18.23 57.15 -10.76
N PRO A 20 17.22 56.42 -10.25
CA PRO A 20 17.18 54.97 -10.42
C PRO A 20 16.97 54.63 -11.91
N PRO A 21 17.54 53.51 -12.40
CA PRO A 21 17.22 53.00 -13.72
C PRO A 21 15.72 52.65 -13.81
N PRO A 22 15.11 52.68 -15.00
CA PRO A 22 13.68 52.45 -15.15
C PRO A 22 13.30 51.07 -14.59
N ALA A 23 12.39 51.07 -13.62
CA ALA A 23 11.80 49.85 -13.12
C ALA A 23 11.04 49.18 -14.28
N GLY A 24 11.48 47.99 -14.67
CA GLY A 24 10.74 47.12 -15.56
C GLY A 24 9.35 46.80 -14.98
N PRO A 25 8.45 46.17 -15.77
CA PRO A 25 7.08 45.94 -15.36
C PRO A 25 7.07 45.20 -14.02
N SER A 26 6.58 45.87 -12.97
CA SER A 26 6.43 45.27 -11.66
C SER A 26 5.40 44.16 -11.80
N SER A 27 5.87 42.91 -11.88
CA SER A 27 5.04 41.74 -11.60
C SER A 27 4.37 41.99 -10.25
N LYS A 28 3.06 42.24 -10.27
CA LYS A 28 2.25 42.38 -9.07
C LYS A 28 2.60 41.18 -8.18
N ARG A 29 3.12 41.43 -6.97
CA ARG A 29 3.40 40.37 -6.00
C ARG A 29 2.15 39.50 -5.88
N LYS A 30 2.22 38.26 -6.37
CA LYS A 30 1.16 37.27 -6.16
C LYS A 30 1.01 37.12 -4.65
N ARG A 31 -0.15 37.54 -4.13
CA ARG A 31 -0.46 37.39 -2.71
C ARG A 31 -0.68 35.90 -2.47
N VAL A 32 0.23 35.28 -1.73
CA VAL A 32 0.14 33.86 -1.41
C VAL A 32 -0.82 33.72 -0.23
N SER A 33 -1.81 32.85 -0.35
CA SER A 33 -2.82 32.61 0.68
C SER A 33 -2.25 31.90 1.91
N VAL A 34 -1.13 31.17 1.77
CA VAL A 34 -0.55 30.31 2.82
C VAL A 34 0.98 30.40 2.84
N ALA A 35 1.53 30.74 4.01
CA ALA A 35 2.96 30.65 4.29
C ALA A 35 3.33 29.28 4.85
N CYS A 36 4.52 28.74 4.54
CA CYS A 36 5.01 27.50 5.15
C CYS A 36 5.14 27.63 6.67
N ASN A 37 5.27 26.52 7.40
CA ASN A 37 5.34 26.52 8.87
C ASN A 37 6.47 27.41 9.40
N GLU A 38 7.67 27.34 8.80
CA GLU A 38 8.80 28.22 9.16
C GLU A 38 8.55 29.69 8.80
N CYS A 39 8.09 29.96 7.56
CA CYS A 39 7.77 31.30 7.07
C CYS A 39 6.66 31.93 7.96
N ARG A 40 5.71 31.12 8.48
CA ARG A 40 4.61 31.50 9.39
C ARG A 40 5.08 31.73 10.83
N GLN A 41 5.83 30.79 11.41
CA GLN A 41 6.34 30.88 12.78
C GLN A 41 7.27 32.09 12.96
N LYS A 42 8.10 32.36 11.94
CA LYS A 42 9.03 33.50 11.92
C LYS A 42 8.37 34.81 11.46
N ARG A 43 7.08 34.79 11.08
CA ARG A 43 6.32 35.95 10.56
C ARG A 43 7.06 36.68 9.42
N ILE A 44 7.65 35.91 8.50
CA ILE A 44 8.38 36.43 7.34
C ILE A 44 7.61 36.20 6.04
N GLY A 45 7.88 37.01 5.02
CA GLY A 45 7.24 36.89 3.72
C GLY A 45 7.51 35.54 3.05
N CYS A 46 6.44 34.79 2.78
CA CYS A 46 6.46 33.57 2.00
C CYS A 46 6.04 33.88 0.57
N ASP A 47 6.84 33.42 -0.40
CA ASP A 47 6.53 33.49 -1.82
C ASP A 47 5.74 32.28 -2.33
N GLY A 48 5.47 31.30 -1.46
CA GLY A 48 4.56 30.19 -1.76
C GLY A 48 5.11 29.17 -2.75
N CYS A 49 6.32 29.37 -3.25
CA CYS A 49 7.00 28.42 -4.11
C CYS A 49 7.09 27.04 -3.42
N ARG A 50 6.86 25.98 -4.19
CA ARG A 50 6.97 24.58 -3.77
C ARG A 50 8.17 23.96 -4.50
N PRO A 51 8.98 23.08 -3.86
CA PRO A 51 8.81 22.50 -2.52
C PRO A 51 9.28 23.39 -1.36
N ALA A 52 9.98 24.51 -1.60
CA ALA A 52 10.40 25.43 -0.54
C ALA A 52 10.16 26.91 -0.90
N CYS A 53 9.64 27.71 0.04
CA CYS A 53 9.57 29.18 -0.10
C CYS A 53 11.01 29.69 -0.34
N ALA A 54 11.25 30.64 -1.26
CA ALA A 54 12.58 31.20 -1.48
C ALA A 54 13.16 31.85 -0.21
N ALA A 55 12.30 32.16 0.77
CA ALA A 55 12.69 32.59 2.10
C ALA A 55 13.26 31.46 2.98
N CYS A 56 12.80 30.22 2.81
CA CYS A 56 13.38 29.02 3.45
C CYS A 56 14.59 28.49 2.67
N THR A 57 14.56 28.51 1.34
CA THR A 57 15.70 28.10 0.49
C THR A 57 16.93 28.97 0.76
N ARG A 58 16.77 30.30 0.80
CA ARG A 58 17.88 31.22 1.12
C ARG A 58 18.43 31.07 2.53
N ARG A 59 17.66 30.46 3.43
CA ARG A 59 18.03 30.32 4.84
C ARG A 59 18.44 28.88 5.18
N ASP A 60 18.48 28.00 4.19
CA ASP A 60 18.74 26.58 4.34
C ASP A 60 17.91 25.94 5.47
N ARG A 61 16.59 26.17 5.42
CA ARG A 61 15.64 25.66 6.42
C ARG A 61 14.63 24.73 5.79
N ARG A 62 14.28 23.69 6.55
CA ARG A 62 13.25 22.71 6.17
C ARG A 62 11.91 23.41 5.97
N CYS A 63 11.49 23.52 4.72
CA CYS A 63 10.26 24.20 4.34
C CYS A 63 9.10 23.21 4.33
N VAL A 64 8.44 23.05 5.47
CA VAL A 64 7.30 22.13 5.61
C VAL A 64 6.00 22.92 5.54
N TYR A 65 5.06 22.42 4.74
CA TYR A 65 3.67 22.83 4.78
C TYR A 65 2.90 21.67 5.43
N MET A 66 2.35 21.91 6.63
CA MET A 66 1.57 20.96 7.45
C MET A 66 2.35 19.80 8.09
N ASN A 67 2.03 19.50 9.37
CA ASN A 67 2.18 18.21 10.07
C ASN A 67 1.65 18.30 11.52
N GLU A 68 1.20 17.14 12.04
CA GLU A 68 0.60 16.80 13.36
C GLU A 68 -0.81 17.39 13.67
N GLU A 69 -1.16 18.57 13.17
CA GLU A 69 -2.45 19.25 13.44
C GLU A 69 -3.56 18.91 12.41
N ASP A 70 -3.34 17.93 11.52
CA ASP A 70 -4.19 17.67 10.34
C ASP A 70 -5.62 17.17 10.64
N LEU A 71 -5.91 16.78 11.88
CA LEU A 71 -7.27 16.49 12.35
C LEU A 71 -8.03 17.76 12.80
N GLU A 72 -7.33 18.78 13.31
CA GLU A 72 -7.93 20.01 13.85
C GLU A 72 -8.26 21.06 12.77
N MET A 73 -7.52 21.06 11.65
CA MET A 73 -7.80 21.93 10.50
C MET A 73 -8.96 21.44 9.61
N ARG A 74 -9.32 20.14 9.64
CA ARG A 74 -10.41 19.56 8.81
C ARG A 74 -11.78 20.18 9.05
N PRO A 75 -12.25 20.40 10.29
CA PRO A 75 -13.50 21.12 10.54
C PRO A 75 -13.50 22.53 9.94
N THR A 76 -12.34 23.21 9.88
CA THR A 76 -12.26 24.57 9.32
C THR A 76 -12.30 24.57 7.80
N VAL A 77 -11.66 23.59 7.14
CA VAL A 77 -11.75 23.39 5.69
C VAL A 77 -13.18 22.99 5.30
N LEU A 78 -13.77 22.03 6.02
CA LEU A 78 -15.16 21.61 5.86
C LEU A 78 -16.15 22.75 6.03
N LYS A 79 -15.96 23.60 7.07
CA LYS A 79 -16.80 24.79 7.27
C LYS A 79 -16.69 25.75 6.11
N ARG A 80 -15.47 26.03 5.62
CA ARG A 80 -15.25 26.92 4.46
C ARG A 80 -15.89 26.40 3.20
N GLU A 81 -15.76 25.09 2.92
CA GLU A 81 -16.41 24.52 1.74
C GLU A 81 -17.93 24.44 1.89
N ASN A 82 -18.45 24.15 3.09
CA ASN A 82 -19.89 24.19 3.34
C ASN A 82 -20.46 25.60 3.14
N ILE A 83 -19.73 26.64 3.57
CA ILE A 83 -20.09 28.04 3.32
C ILE A 83 -20.07 28.33 1.81
N ALA A 84 -18.99 27.99 1.10
CA ALA A 84 -18.88 28.21 -0.34
C ALA A 84 -19.97 27.46 -1.15
N LEU A 85 -20.32 26.23 -0.75
CA LEU A 85 -21.40 25.47 -1.38
C LEU A 85 -22.77 26.09 -1.11
N ARG A 86 -23.01 26.60 0.10
CA ARG A 86 -24.25 27.35 0.42
C ARG A 86 -24.35 28.63 -0.41
N GLU A 87 -23.25 29.36 -0.58
CA GLU A 87 -23.20 30.54 -1.44
C GLU A 87 -23.53 30.19 -2.91
N LYS A 88 -22.98 29.09 -3.43
CA LYS A 88 -23.32 28.60 -4.77
C LYS A 88 -24.78 28.18 -4.91
N LEU A 89 -25.35 27.51 -3.90
CA LEU A 89 -26.77 27.14 -3.89
C LEU A 89 -27.67 28.37 -3.91
N VAL A 90 -27.35 29.39 -3.10
CA VAL A 90 -28.07 30.68 -3.12
C VAL A 90 -27.91 31.32 -4.49
N ALA A 91 -26.72 31.33 -5.07
CA ALA A 91 -26.49 31.90 -6.39
C ALA A 91 -27.30 31.21 -7.49
N PHE A 92 -27.36 29.87 -7.49
CA PHE A 92 -28.20 29.12 -8.42
C PHE A 92 -29.69 29.41 -8.25
N GLN A 93 -30.16 29.50 -7.01
CA GLN A 93 -31.56 29.79 -6.71
C GLN A 93 -31.94 31.19 -7.21
N GLU A 94 -31.10 32.19 -6.94
CA GLU A 94 -31.30 33.56 -7.41
C GLU A 94 -31.18 33.69 -8.93
N ILE A 95 -30.28 32.94 -9.58
CA ILE A 95 -30.23 32.83 -11.04
C ILE A 95 -31.56 32.31 -11.55
N PHE A 96 -32.09 31.23 -10.98
CA PHE A 96 -33.35 30.63 -11.43
C PHE A 96 -34.52 31.62 -11.30
N GLU A 97 -34.58 32.39 -10.22
CA GLU A 97 -35.55 33.47 -10.02
C GLU A 97 -35.38 34.61 -11.04
N HIS A 98 -34.14 35.03 -11.32
CA HIS A 98 -33.87 36.07 -12.31
C HIS A 98 -34.19 35.62 -13.74
N LEU A 99 -34.03 34.32 -14.04
CA LEU A 99 -34.37 33.75 -15.34
C LEU A 99 -35.88 33.71 -15.58
N GLN A 100 -36.69 33.54 -14.53
CA GLN A 100 -38.16 33.54 -14.63
C GLN A 100 -38.74 34.90 -15.05
N SER A 101 -38.06 36.01 -14.75
CA SER A 101 -38.55 37.37 -15.02
C SER A 101 -37.85 38.09 -16.18
N ARG A 102 -36.94 37.42 -16.91
CA ARG A 102 -36.10 38.03 -17.95
C ARG A 102 -36.46 37.55 -19.37
N THR A 103 -35.94 38.26 -20.37
CA THR A 103 -36.13 37.93 -21.78
C THR A 103 -35.38 36.65 -22.17
N GLN A 104 -35.95 35.90 -23.12
CA GLN A 104 -35.49 34.58 -23.55
C GLN A 104 -34.01 34.55 -24.01
N HIS A 105 -33.51 35.65 -24.57
CA HIS A 105 -32.11 35.80 -24.97
C HIS A 105 -31.13 35.84 -23.78
N VAL A 106 -31.48 36.54 -22.70
CA VAL A 106 -30.65 36.61 -21.48
C VAL A 106 -30.65 35.27 -20.75
N ALA A 107 -31.79 34.58 -20.77
CA ALA A 107 -31.90 33.26 -20.18
C ALA A 107 -31.04 32.22 -20.91
N HIS A 108 -31.11 32.21 -22.24
CA HIS A 108 -30.29 31.32 -23.07
C HIS A 108 -28.78 31.60 -22.88
N SER A 109 -28.37 32.88 -22.89
CA SER A 109 -26.98 33.28 -22.65
C SER A 109 -26.44 32.81 -21.29
N SER A 110 -27.24 32.95 -20.22
CA SER A 110 -26.83 32.57 -18.87
C SER A 110 -26.74 31.05 -18.71
N MET A 111 -27.70 30.32 -19.29
CA MET A 111 -27.66 28.85 -19.34
C MET A 111 -26.46 28.33 -20.12
N GLN A 112 -26.11 28.97 -21.24
CA GLN A 112 -24.96 28.59 -22.05
C GLN A 112 -23.64 28.78 -21.31
N ARG A 113 -23.50 29.85 -20.52
CA ARG A 113 -22.32 30.08 -19.66
C ARG A 113 -22.21 29.06 -18.53
N LEU A 114 -23.32 28.73 -17.88
CA LEU A 114 -23.36 27.68 -16.86
C LEU A 114 -23.00 26.31 -17.46
N SER A 115 -23.50 26.00 -18.67
CA SER A 115 -23.15 24.76 -19.38
C SER A 115 -21.69 24.70 -19.83
N ALA A 116 -21.04 25.85 -20.00
CA ALA A 116 -19.62 25.97 -20.31
C ALA A 116 -18.69 25.87 -19.08
N GLY A 117 -19.26 25.83 -17.87
CA GLY A 117 -18.51 25.66 -16.61
C GLY A 117 -18.16 26.96 -15.88
N ASP A 118 -18.77 28.10 -16.20
CA ASP A 118 -18.59 29.35 -15.45
C ASP A 118 -19.09 29.24 -13.99
N ASP A 119 -18.45 29.94 -13.04
CA ASP A 119 -18.89 29.94 -11.64
C ASP A 119 -20.29 30.58 -11.50
N PRO A 120 -21.24 29.94 -10.81
CA PRO A 120 -22.62 30.43 -10.66
C PRO A 120 -22.69 31.82 -10.01
N SER A 121 -21.78 32.13 -9.08
CA SER A 121 -21.73 33.43 -8.41
C SER A 121 -21.31 34.54 -9.38
N ASP A 122 -20.43 34.22 -10.32
CA ASP A 122 -19.98 35.17 -11.35
C ASP A 122 -21.02 35.37 -12.45
N VAL A 123 -21.75 34.29 -12.82
CA VAL A 123 -22.91 34.39 -13.71
C VAL A 123 -24.01 35.25 -13.08
N LEU A 124 -24.31 35.05 -11.79
CA LEU A 124 -25.26 35.86 -11.04
C LEU A 124 -24.85 37.33 -10.97
N LYS A 125 -23.58 37.64 -10.66
CA LYS A 125 -23.05 39.01 -10.67
C LYS A 125 -23.21 39.67 -12.04
N THR A 126 -22.90 38.93 -13.11
CA THR A 126 -23.10 39.42 -14.48
C THR A 126 -24.58 39.71 -14.76
N LEU A 127 -25.49 38.83 -14.31
CA LEU A 127 -26.94 39.02 -14.41
C LEU A 127 -27.46 40.24 -13.64
N ARG A 128 -26.79 40.59 -12.54
CA ARG A 128 -27.06 41.79 -11.73
C ARG A 128 -26.41 43.07 -12.28
N GLY A 129 -25.60 42.96 -13.34
CA GLY A 129 -24.87 44.10 -13.92
C GLY A 129 -23.61 44.49 -13.13
N GLU A 130 -23.11 43.60 -12.28
CA GLU A 130 -21.88 43.78 -11.52
C GLU A 130 -20.66 43.28 -12.31
N LEU A 131 -19.52 43.97 -12.16
CA LEU A 131 -18.26 43.56 -12.77
C LEU A 131 -17.70 42.33 -12.04
N PRO A 132 -17.37 41.22 -12.75
CA PRO A 132 -16.66 40.10 -12.14
C PRO A 132 -15.30 40.58 -11.64
N HIS A 133 -15.03 40.41 -10.35
CA HIS A 133 -13.67 40.48 -9.83
C HIS A 133 -13.10 39.08 -9.81
N ALA A 134 -11.90 38.90 -10.37
CA ALA A 134 -11.15 37.64 -10.31
C ALA A 134 -10.65 37.40 -8.87
N THR A 135 -11.57 37.07 -7.97
CA THR A 135 -11.27 36.51 -6.65
C THR A 135 -11.26 34.99 -6.78
N LEU A 136 -10.17 34.33 -6.35
CA LEU A 136 -10.15 32.88 -6.19
C LEU A 136 -11.32 32.48 -5.28
N SER A 137 -12.17 31.55 -5.72
CA SER A 137 -13.30 31.11 -4.90
C SER A 137 -12.79 30.58 -3.55
N GLU A 138 -13.54 30.79 -2.46
CA GLU A 138 -13.17 30.23 -1.15
C GLU A 138 -13.01 28.71 -1.20
N GLN A 139 -13.76 28.05 -2.08
CA GLN A 139 -13.61 26.62 -2.37
C GLN A 139 -12.23 26.30 -3.00
N SER A 140 -11.75 27.11 -3.94
CA SER A 140 -10.40 26.99 -4.51
C SER A 140 -9.32 27.27 -3.47
N ALA A 141 -9.55 28.22 -2.56
CA ALA A 141 -8.63 28.54 -1.47
C ALA A 141 -8.60 27.42 -0.40
N ALA A 142 -9.74 26.79 -0.12
CA ALA A 142 -9.87 25.64 0.78
C ALA A 142 -9.21 24.39 0.18
N ARG A 143 -9.39 24.13 -1.12
CA ARG A 143 -8.73 23.03 -1.84
C ARG A 143 -7.23 23.24 -1.97
N ALA A 144 -6.75 24.49 -2.11
CA ALA A 144 -5.33 24.81 -2.11
C ALA A 144 -4.63 24.62 -0.76
N MET A 145 -5.37 24.39 0.34
CA MET A 145 -4.83 24.04 1.65
C MET A 145 -4.55 22.54 1.80
N LEU A 146 -5.10 21.70 0.91
CA LEU A 146 -4.97 20.25 0.95
C LEU A 146 -3.97 19.77 -0.12
N PRO A 147 -3.41 18.55 0.01
CA PRO A 147 -2.64 17.91 -1.05
C PRO A 147 -3.42 17.92 -2.38
N PRO A 148 -2.74 17.81 -3.54
CA PRO A 148 -3.42 17.87 -4.84
C PRO A 148 -4.47 16.77 -4.93
N VAL A 149 -5.75 17.17 -4.85
CA VAL A 149 -6.91 16.29 -5.07
C VAL A 149 -7.35 16.42 -6.52
N HIS A 150 -7.54 15.29 -7.19
CA HIS A 150 -7.83 15.26 -8.62
C HIS A 150 -9.33 15.37 -8.94
N SER A 151 -10.21 15.11 -7.96
CA SER A 151 -11.67 15.23 -8.13
C SER A 151 -12.44 15.59 -6.85
N ASP A 152 -13.63 16.16 -7.00
CA ASP A 152 -14.54 16.51 -5.89
C ASP A 152 -15.00 15.28 -5.09
N GLY A 153 -15.13 14.12 -5.73
CA GLY A 153 -15.51 12.89 -5.04
C GLY A 153 -14.34 12.24 -4.29
N GLU A 154 -13.12 12.34 -4.82
CA GLU A 154 -11.90 11.98 -4.08
C GLU A 154 -11.77 12.87 -2.83
N PHE A 155 -12.06 14.16 -2.98
CA PHE A 155 -12.09 15.10 -1.87
C PHE A 155 -13.11 14.69 -0.81
N GLU A 156 -14.34 14.38 -1.21
CA GLU A 156 -15.39 13.93 -0.30
C GLU A 156 -14.97 12.68 0.47
N LEU A 157 -14.37 11.68 -0.20
CA LEU A 157 -13.90 10.45 0.41
C LEU A 157 -12.75 10.69 1.40
N LEU A 158 -11.77 11.52 1.02
CA LEU A 158 -10.65 11.92 1.87
C LEU A 158 -11.13 12.63 3.14
N VAL A 159 -12.19 13.43 3.02
CA VAL A 159 -12.78 14.15 4.14
C VAL A 159 -13.61 13.25 5.04
N ARG A 160 -14.46 12.39 4.47
CA ARG A 160 -15.40 11.55 5.24
C ARG A 160 -14.74 10.33 5.85
N HIS A 161 -13.78 9.75 5.14
CA HIS A 161 -13.10 8.51 5.53
C HIS A 161 -11.57 8.71 5.51
N PRO A 162 -11.03 9.63 6.32
CA PRO A 162 -9.62 10.03 6.25
C PRO A 162 -8.63 8.93 6.66
N LYS A 163 -9.10 7.89 7.36
CA LYS A 163 -8.30 6.72 7.70
C LYS A 163 -8.13 5.80 6.48
N ALA A 164 -9.20 5.60 5.70
CA ALA A 164 -9.15 4.86 4.45
C ALA A 164 -8.47 5.67 3.34
N TYR A 165 -8.87 6.92 3.14
CA TYR A 165 -8.35 7.82 2.11
C TYR A 165 -7.46 8.90 2.73
N TYR A 166 -6.17 8.61 2.78
CA TYR A 166 -5.17 9.50 3.37
C TYR A 166 -4.65 10.48 2.31
N ALA A 167 -4.50 11.73 2.72
CA ALA A 167 -3.91 12.77 1.90
C ALA A 167 -2.37 12.65 1.98
N PHE A 168 -1.76 11.92 1.05
CA PHE A 168 -0.31 11.77 1.01
C PHE A 168 0.31 12.96 0.26
N ASP A 169 1.13 13.78 0.94
CA ASP A 169 1.92 14.82 0.29
C ASP A 169 3.12 14.16 -0.40
N LEU A 170 2.91 13.67 -1.64
CA LEU A 170 4.00 13.21 -2.50
C LEU A 170 5.00 14.36 -2.61
N PRO A 171 6.23 14.25 -2.06
CA PRO A 171 7.20 15.32 -2.19
C PRO A 171 7.37 15.62 -3.67
N THR A 172 7.40 16.90 -4.08
CA THR A 172 7.54 17.30 -5.50
C THR A 172 8.80 16.68 -6.14
N VAL A 173 9.78 16.31 -5.30
CA VAL A 173 10.96 15.52 -5.65
C VAL A 173 10.60 14.16 -6.26
N ALA A 174 9.48 13.53 -5.89
CA ALA A 174 8.97 12.29 -6.50
C ALA A 174 8.44 12.52 -7.92
N GLN A 175 7.76 13.64 -8.23
CA GLN A 175 7.27 13.89 -9.59
C GLN A 175 8.40 14.13 -10.61
N ASP A 176 9.46 14.85 -10.21
CA ASP A 176 10.66 14.99 -11.04
C ASP A 176 11.54 13.72 -11.02
N ASN A 177 11.49 12.93 -9.93
CA ASN A 177 12.27 11.70 -9.80
C ASN A 177 11.67 10.48 -10.49
N ILE A 178 10.36 10.39 -10.77
CA ILE A 178 9.87 9.31 -11.65
C ILE A 178 10.39 9.48 -13.09
N SER A 179 11.09 10.57 -13.39
CA SER A 179 11.92 10.71 -14.60
C SER A 179 13.43 10.55 -14.35
N SER A 180 13.96 10.80 -13.14
CA SER A 180 15.40 10.65 -12.82
C SER A 180 15.77 9.24 -12.33
N LEU A 181 14.83 8.50 -11.74
CA LEU A 181 14.93 7.07 -11.42
C LEU A 181 15.08 6.20 -12.68
N PHE A 182 14.81 6.77 -13.87
CA PHE A 182 14.64 6.04 -15.13
C PHE A 182 15.46 6.54 -16.32
N ARG A 183 16.19 7.66 -16.20
CA ARG A 183 16.96 8.20 -17.33
C ARG A 183 18.44 7.83 -17.22
N GLY A 184 18.74 6.54 -17.38
CA GLY A 184 20.11 6.07 -17.49
C GLY A 184 20.19 4.63 -17.96
N GLY A 185 20.33 4.43 -19.27
CA GLY A 185 20.76 3.17 -19.89
C GLY A 185 22.22 2.81 -19.58
N GLN A 186 22.74 3.21 -18.43
CA GLN A 186 24.01 2.77 -17.87
C GLN A 186 23.79 2.52 -16.38
N THR A 187 23.91 1.25 -15.99
CA THR A 187 23.96 0.75 -14.61
C THR A 187 22.99 1.42 -13.65
N SER A 188 21.79 0.85 -13.58
CA SER A 188 20.71 1.07 -12.61
C SER A 188 21.11 1.06 -11.12
N HIS A 189 22.38 0.80 -10.79
CA HIS A 189 22.96 0.84 -9.45
C HIS A 189 23.27 2.26 -8.94
N GLU A 190 23.71 3.21 -9.78
CA GLU A 190 24.30 4.47 -9.28
C GLU A 190 23.27 5.52 -8.85
N HIS A 191 22.14 5.65 -9.54
CA HIS A 191 21.16 6.70 -9.24
C HIS A 191 20.30 6.42 -7.99
N PHE A 192 20.10 5.15 -7.64
CA PHE A 192 19.41 4.79 -6.39
C PHE A 192 20.36 4.68 -5.18
N SER A 193 21.67 4.59 -5.42
CA SER A 193 22.68 4.83 -4.38
C SER A 193 22.54 6.25 -3.78
N GLN A 194 21.98 7.22 -4.53
CA GLN A 194 21.65 8.55 -3.98
C GLN A 194 20.41 8.54 -3.06
N LEU A 195 19.45 7.62 -3.25
CA LEU A 195 18.33 7.42 -2.32
C LEU A 195 18.79 6.73 -1.02
N GLU A 196 19.75 5.81 -1.11
CA GLU A 196 20.49 5.33 0.06
C GLU A 196 21.24 6.47 0.77
N LEU A 197 21.84 7.40 0.02
CA LEU A 197 22.54 8.57 0.58
C LEU A 197 21.60 9.52 1.37
N VAL A 198 20.32 9.62 0.99
CA VAL A 198 19.31 10.41 1.72
C VAL A 198 18.90 9.74 3.05
N LYS A 199 19.09 8.43 3.21
CA LYS A 199 18.89 7.72 4.50
C LYS A 199 20.19 7.45 5.27
N SER A 200 21.35 7.48 4.63
CA SER A 200 22.65 7.22 5.25
C SER A 200 23.26 8.44 5.95
N THR A 201 22.41 9.32 6.48
CA THR A 201 22.83 10.37 7.43
C THR A 201 21.93 10.36 8.67
N ALA A 202 21.76 9.19 9.28
CA ALA A 202 21.80 8.97 10.73
C ALA A 202 21.18 7.62 11.13
N GLN A 203 21.97 6.72 11.72
CA GLN A 203 21.56 6.06 12.95
C GLN A 203 22.76 5.87 13.89
N PRO A 204 22.66 6.31 15.15
CA PRO A 204 23.41 5.72 16.26
C PRO A 204 22.89 4.29 16.53
N SER A 205 23.83 3.41 16.83
CA SER A 205 23.73 1.99 17.16
C SER A 205 22.94 1.69 18.46
N ASN A 206 21.60 1.75 18.42
CA ASN A 206 20.75 1.40 19.57
C ASN A 206 19.52 0.52 19.23
N HIS A 207 19.43 -0.05 18.02
CA HIS A 207 18.37 -1.03 17.71
C HIS A 207 18.77 -2.42 18.20
N PRO A 208 17.85 -3.18 18.83
CA PRO A 208 18.11 -4.55 19.22
C PRO A 208 18.41 -5.40 17.98
N LYS A 209 19.32 -6.37 18.13
CA LYS A 209 19.76 -7.24 17.03
C LYS A 209 18.63 -8.11 16.48
N TYR A 210 17.72 -8.53 17.36
CA TYR A 210 16.57 -9.37 17.06
C TYR A 210 15.28 -8.68 17.49
N CYS A 211 14.16 -9.05 16.87
CA CYS A 211 12.83 -8.53 17.22
C CYS A 211 12.40 -8.88 18.67
N ASP A 212 12.98 -9.96 19.21
CA ASP A 212 12.81 -10.43 20.57
C ASP A 212 14.16 -10.91 21.13
N PRO A 213 14.59 -10.45 22.31
CA PRO A 213 15.90 -10.76 22.87
C PRO A 213 16.10 -12.24 23.20
N ARG A 214 15.03 -13.02 23.40
CA ARG A 214 15.14 -14.47 23.68
C ARG A 214 15.83 -15.23 22.55
N LEU A 215 15.76 -14.73 21.30
CA LEU A 215 16.42 -15.33 20.15
C LEU A 215 17.96 -15.36 20.27
N GLU A 216 18.56 -14.61 21.20
CA GLU A 216 19.99 -14.73 21.54
C GLU A 216 20.36 -16.12 22.09
N ALA A 217 19.39 -16.85 22.64
CA ALA A 217 19.57 -18.19 23.20
C ALA A 217 19.19 -19.32 22.21
N LEU A 218 19.03 -19.01 20.91
CA LEU A 218 18.70 -20.01 19.90
C LEU A 218 19.81 -21.06 19.78
N ASP A 219 19.44 -22.34 19.87
CA ASP A 219 20.23 -23.48 19.41
C ASP A 219 19.54 -24.08 18.18
N ILE A 220 19.95 -23.64 16.98
CA ILE A 220 19.32 -24.06 15.73
C ILE A 220 19.65 -25.52 15.39
N SER A 221 20.75 -26.05 15.93
CA SER A 221 21.22 -27.41 15.64
C SER A 221 20.31 -28.49 16.21
N PHE A 222 19.53 -28.16 17.24
CA PHE A 222 18.47 -29.03 17.76
C PHE A 222 17.34 -29.25 16.74
N TRP A 223 17.00 -28.21 15.97
CA TRP A 223 15.82 -28.19 15.10
C TRP A 223 16.09 -28.67 13.68
N THR A 224 17.33 -28.54 13.20
CA THR A 224 17.64 -28.79 11.79
C THR A 224 19.03 -29.39 11.57
N SER A 225 19.14 -30.21 10.53
CA SER A 225 20.42 -30.72 10.01
C SER A 225 21.06 -29.80 8.97
N VAL A 226 20.39 -28.71 8.57
CA VAL A 226 20.93 -27.72 7.62
C VAL A 226 22.04 -26.93 8.32
N PRO A 227 23.24 -26.80 7.73
CA PRO A 227 24.40 -26.19 8.39
C PRO A 227 24.31 -24.65 8.37
N VAL A 228 23.35 -24.11 9.12
CA VAL A 228 23.14 -22.67 9.36
C VAL A 228 23.69 -22.29 10.73
N THR A 229 24.12 -21.04 10.90
CA THR A 229 24.49 -20.52 12.22
C THR A 229 23.25 -20.05 12.98
N ASP A 230 23.30 -20.10 14.32
CA ASP A 230 22.23 -19.56 15.18
C ASP A 230 21.93 -18.10 14.84
N ASP A 231 22.99 -17.31 14.61
CA ASP A 231 22.86 -15.89 14.29
C ASP A 231 22.08 -15.63 13.00
N LEU A 232 22.40 -16.38 11.94
CA LEU A 232 21.73 -16.24 10.65
C LEU A 232 20.27 -16.71 10.73
N ALA A 233 20.01 -17.81 11.44
CA ALA A 233 18.66 -18.31 11.67
C ALA A 233 17.81 -17.34 12.51
N ALA A 234 18.34 -16.83 13.62
CA ALA A 234 17.68 -15.85 14.49
C ALA A 234 17.38 -14.53 13.76
N SER A 235 18.29 -14.07 12.90
CA SER A 235 18.10 -12.86 12.08
C SER A 235 17.01 -13.06 11.01
N ALA A 236 16.99 -14.21 10.34
CA ALA A 236 15.94 -14.54 9.38
C ALA A 236 14.56 -14.69 10.04
N ILE A 237 14.50 -15.39 11.19
CA ILE A 237 13.27 -15.53 12.00
C ILE A 237 12.77 -14.14 12.43
N SER A 238 13.67 -13.28 12.92
CA SER A 238 13.32 -11.91 13.31
C SER A 238 12.69 -11.14 12.15
N LEU A 239 13.32 -11.19 10.97
CA LEU A 239 12.79 -10.53 9.79
C LEU A 239 11.40 -11.06 9.42
N TYR A 240 11.17 -12.38 9.45
CA TYR A 240 9.83 -12.94 9.20
C TYR A 240 8.78 -12.45 10.20
N LEU A 241 9.12 -12.45 11.50
CA LEU A 241 8.23 -12.04 12.58
C LEU A 241 7.86 -10.56 12.47
N GLU A 242 8.76 -9.73 11.97
CA GLU A 242 8.49 -8.32 11.71
C GLU A 242 7.74 -8.09 10.40
N THR A 243 7.93 -8.94 9.37
CA THR A 243 7.45 -8.66 8.01
C THR A 243 6.15 -9.38 7.63
N HIS A 244 6.05 -10.68 7.86
CA HIS A 244 4.95 -11.50 7.34
C HIS A 244 4.02 -12.00 8.45
N HIS A 245 4.57 -12.25 9.63
CA HIS A 245 3.79 -12.69 10.78
C HIS A 245 2.64 -11.74 11.17
N PRO A 246 2.75 -10.39 11.09
CA PRO A 246 1.64 -9.51 11.42
C PRO A 246 0.44 -9.62 10.48
N ILE A 247 0.65 -10.14 9.27
CA ILE A 247 -0.36 -10.27 8.22
C ILE A 247 -1.04 -11.65 8.29
N TRP A 248 -0.25 -12.71 8.47
CA TRP A 248 -0.75 -14.09 8.44
C TRP A 248 -0.90 -14.70 9.83
N SER A 249 0.03 -14.47 10.74
CA SER A 249 -0.07 -14.89 12.14
C SER A 249 -0.37 -16.39 12.34
N PHE A 250 0.31 -17.28 11.61
CA PHE A 250 0.07 -18.74 11.64
C PHE A 250 0.20 -19.40 13.02
N PHE A 251 0.91 -18.77 13.95
CA PHE A 251 1.19 -19.27 15.30
C PHE A 251 1.31 -18.11 16.29
N ASP A 252 1.39 -18.36 17.60
CA ASP A 252 1.68 -17.30 18.58
C ASP A 252 3.19 -17.16 18.65
N ALA A 253 3.73 -16.03 18.17
CA ALA A 253 5.18 -15.86 18.11
C ALA A 253 5.87 -15.88 19.48
N SER A 254 5.18 -15.54 20.58
CA SER A 254 5.81 -15.62 21.91
C SER A 254 5.97 -17.08 22.33
N GLN A 255 4.91 -17.88 22.21
CA GLN A 255 4.93 -19.31 22.52
C GLN A 255 5.91 -20.05 21.62
N PHE A 256 5.92 -19.72 20.31
CA PHE A 256 6.86 -20.27 19.35
C PHE A 256 8.31 -19.98 19.75
N ILE A 257 8.64 -18.72 20.06
CA ILE A 257 10.01 -18.35 20.48
C ILE A 257 10.37 -19.08 21.78
N ASP A 258 9.46 -19.16 22.76
CA ASP A 258 9.71 -19.87 24.01
C ASP A 258 10.03 -21.34 23.77
N ASP A 259 9.25 -22.03 22.94
CA ASP A 259 9.48 -23.43 22.59
C ASP A 259 10.77 -23.62 21.78
N LEU A 260 11.04 -22.71 20.84
CA LEU A 260 12.22 -22.69 19.98
C LEU A 260 13.52 -22.61 20.80
N VAL A 261 13.64 -21.62 21.69
CA VAL A 261 14.86 -21.39 22.47
C VAL A 261 15.01 -22.38 23.62
N SER A 262 13.89 -22.96 24.09
CA SER A 262 13.90 -23.99 25.14
C SER A 262 14.03 -25.41 24.58
N CYS A 263 14.16 -25.58 23.27
CA CYS A 263 14.25 -26.88 22.59
C CYS A 263 13.09 -27.83 22.95
N ARG A 264 11.84 -27.32 23.01
CA ARG A 264 10.64 -28.10 23.36
C ARG A 264 9.88 -28.56 22.13
N ALA A 265 9.82 -29.86 21.89
CA ALA A 265 9.10 -30.48 20.77
C ALA A 265 8.11 -31.56 21.23
N ASP A 266 7.49 -31.39 22.40
CA ASP A 266 6.45 -32.30 22.90
C ASP A 266 5.09 -32.09 22.20
N SER A 267 4.11 -32.94 22.52
CA SER A 267 2.77 -32.92 21.89
C SER A 267 1.96 -31.64 22.13
N TYR A 268 2.36 -30.80 23.09
CA TYR A 268 1.69 -29.55 23.42
C TYR A 268 2.47 -28.33 22.90
N SER A 269 3.65 -28.54 22.32
CA SER A 269 4.50 -27.50 21.77
C SER A 269 3.87 -26.82 20.56
N THR A 270 4.12 -25.53 20.44
CA THR A 270 3.80 -24.71 19.27
C THR A 270 4.94 -24.67 18.25
N CYS A 271 6.04 -25.39 18.52
CA CYS A 271 7.21 -25.50 17.66
C CYS A 271 7.49 -26.96 17.27
N SER A 272 7.96 -27.18 16.05
CA SER A 272 8.40 -28.49 15.56
C SER A 272 9.54 -28.34 14.56
N PRO A 273 10.37 -29.38 14.33
CA PRO A 273 11.38 -29.34 13.28
C PRO A 273 10.79 -28.98 11.91
N LEU A 274 9.62 -29.54 11.58
CA LEU A 274 8.92 -29.21 10.34
C LEU A 274 8.58 -27.71 10.27
N LEU A 275 8.02 -27.13 11.34
CA LEU A 275 7.71 -25.70 11.38
C LEU A 275 8.96 -24.84 11.26
N VAL A 276 10.03 -25.16 11.98
CA VAL A 276 11.30 -24.40 11.91
C VAL A 276 11.90 -24.46 10.52
N SER A 277 11.96 -25.64 9.89
CA SER A 277 12.45 -25.79 8.53
C SER A 277 11.57 -25.06 7.52
N SER A 278 10.24 -25.16 7.59
CA SER A 278 9.34 -24.43 6.68
C SER A 278 9.41 -22.92 6.86
N LEU A 279 9.52 -22.44 8.12
CA LEU A 279 9.71 -21.04 8.43
C LEU A 279 11.01 -20.50 7.85
N LEU A 280 12.13 -21.18 8.08
CA LEU A 280 13.44 -20.76 7.59
C LEU A 280 13.55 -20.90 6.07
N ALA A 281 12.87 -21.88 5.47
CA ALA A 281 12.74 -21.98 4.01
C ALA A 281 12.23 -20.65 3.43
N PHE A 282 11.13 -20.12 3.97
CA PHE A 282 10.58 -18.85 3.49
C PHE A 282 11.37 -17.63 3.97
N ALA A 283 11.74 -17.56 5.26
CA ALA A 283 12.39 -16.40 5.85
C ALA A 283 13.76 -16.09 5.22
N MET A 284 14.51 -17.12 4.84
CA MET A 284 15.81 -16.96 4.16
C MET A 284 15.68 -16.30 2.79
N GLN A 285 14.53 -16.43 2.11
CA GLN A 285 14.29 -15.74 0.84
C GLN A 285 14.22 -14.23 1.04
N GLY A 286 13.39 -13.77 1.98
CA GLY A 286 13.30 -12.35 2.34
C GLY A 286 14.66 -11.81 2.82
N TYR A 287 15.33 -12.59 3.69
CA TYR A 287 16.64 -12.24 4.23
C TYR A 287 17.74 -12.17 3.17
N SER A 288 17.57 -12.83 2.01
CA SER A 288 18.53 -12.76 0.90
C SER A 288 18.70 -11.37 0.29
N SER A 289 17.77 -10.45 0.58
CA SER A 289 17.88 -9.03 0.26
C SER A 289 18.93 -8.30 1.11
N ILE A 290 19.28 -8.86 2.28
CA ILE A 290 20.29 -8.36 3.21
C ILE A 290 21.59 -9.16 3.04
N ASP A 291 21.49 -10.49 3.08
CA ASP A 291 22.60 -11.42 2.85
C ASP A 291 22.28 -12.39 1.72
N PRO A 292 22.82 -12.16 0.51
CA PRO A 292 22.58 -13.04 -0.64
C PRO A 292 22.90 -14.52 -0.43
N ALA A 293 23.75 -14.89 0.53
CA ALA A 293 24.05 -16.28 0.83
C ALA A 293 22.82 -17.05 1.38
N ALA A 294 21.88 -16.33 2.01
CA ALA A 294 20.64 -16.89 2.57
C ALA A 294 19.77 -17.62 1.53
N SER A 295 19.81 -17.18 0.26
CA SER A 295 19.03 -17.80 -0.83
C SER A 295 19.31 -19.30 -0.98
N GLN A 296 20.55 -19.75 -0.79
CA GLN A 296 20.87 -21.18 -0.89
C GLN A 296 20.29 -21.99 0.28
N TYR A 297 20.27 -21.40 1.48
CA TYR A 297 19.68 -22.04 2.66
C TYR A 297 18.19 -22.25 2.50
N SER A 298 17.48 -21.33 1.86
CA SER A 298 16.04 -21.47 1.58
C SER A 298 15.72 -22.81 0.91
N TYR A 299 16.40 -23.15 -0.19
CA TYR A 299 16.22 -24.44 -0.90
C TYR A 299 16.59 -25.66 -0.05
N GLN A 300 17.61 -25.56 0.82
CA GLN A 300 18.00 -26.66 1.70
C GLN A 300 16.95 -26.92 2.79
N PHE A 301 16.37 -25.85 3.32
CA PHE A 301 15.28 -25.92 4.28
C PHE A 301 13.99 -26.46 3.66
N GLU A 302 13.68 -26.13 2.40
CA GLU A 302 12.57 -26.75 1.67
C GLU A 302 12.76 -28.28 1.59
N GLU A 303 13.91 -28.73 1.11
CA GLU A 303 14.20 -30.17 0.96
C GLU A 303 14.08 -30.90 2.31
N GLN A 304 14.56 -30.27 3.39
CA GLN A 304 14.44 -30.83 4.73
C GLN A 304 12.97 -30.86 5.20
N ALA A 305 12.22 -29.77 5.02
CA ALA A 305 10.82 -29.69 5.41
C ALA A 305 9.97 -30.72 4.67
N GLU A 306 10.22 -30.96 3.38
CA GLU A 306 9.52 -32.00 2.62
C GLU A 306 9.83 -33.41 3.14
N LYS A 307 11.09 -33.69 3.53
CA LYS A 307 11.48 -34.96 4.15
C LYS A 307 10.79 -35.15 5.51
N LEU A 308 10.77 -34.11 6.33
CA LEU A 308 10.09 -34.10 7.63
C LEU A 308 8.59 -34.32 7.45
N PHE A 309 7.93 -33.60 6.54
CA PHE A 309 6.52 -33.80 6.24
C PHE A 309 6.21 -35.22 5.74
N SER A 310 7.08 -35.80 4.90
CA SER A 310 6.92 -37.17 4.42
C SER A 310 7.05 -38.20 5.54
N ALA A 311 7.86 -37.92 6.56
CA ALA A 311 8.04 -38.78 7.72
C ALA A 311 6.93 -38.59 8.79
N GLU A 312 6.49 -37.35 9.01
CA GLU A 312 5.55 -36.93 10.05
C GLU A 312 4.08 -36.94 9.60
N GLY A 313 3.81 -37.02 8.29
CA GLY A 313 2.53 -36.72 7.61
C GLY A 313 1.29 -37.54 7.98
N LYS A 314 1.31 -38.27 9.10
CA LYS A 314 0.16 -38.92 9.74
C LYS A 314 -0.32 -38.20 11.01
N HIS A 315 0.39 -37.18 11.51
CA HIS A 315 0.05 -36.48 12.74
C HIS A 315 -0.39 -35.03 12.47
N ASP A 316 -1.66 -34.75 12.73
CA ASP A 316 -2.20 -33.39 12.71
C ASP A 316 -1.86 -32.68 14.02
N SER A 317 -1.19 -31.54 13.91
CA SER A 317 -0.77 -30.72 15.05
C SER A 317 -0.78 -29.23 14.69
N LEU A 318 -0.84 -28.34 15.68
CA LEU A 318 -0.79 -26.90 15.43
C LEU A 318 0.50 -26.47 14.71
N PRO A 319 1.71 -26.99 15.06
CA PRO A 319 2.90 -26.75 14.27
C PRO A 319 2.78 -27.21 12.81
N THR A 320 2.13 -28.36 12.55
CA THR A 320 1.88 -28.83 11.18
C THR A 320 1.00 -27.85 10.40
N ILE A 321 -0.07 -27.33 11.02
CA ILE A 321 -0.97 -26.33 10.42
C ILE A 321 -0.23 -25.03 10.08
N ALA A 322 0.72 -24.62 10.91
CA ALA A 322 1.53 -23.45 10.66
C ALA A 322 2.64 -23.68 9.61
N ALA A 323 3.24 -24.88 9.59
CA ALA A 323 4.38 -25.20 8.73
C ALA A 323 4.00 -25.31 7.25
N LEU A 324 2.86 -25.96 6.95
CA LEU A 324 2.48 -26.28 5.59
C LEU A 324 2.20 -25.05 4.70
N PRO A 325 1.48 -24.00 5.18
CA PRO A 325 1.38 -22.75 4.46
C PRO A 325 2.75 -22.08 4.22
N LEU A 326 3.67 -22.11 5.19
CA LEU A 326 5.01 -21.53 5.02
C LEU A 326 5.83 -22.29 3.98
N LEU A 327 5.77 -23.62 3.97
CA LEU A 327 6.40 -24.44 2.95
C LEU A 327 5.79 -24.19 1.56
N TYR A 328 4.47 -24.09 1.48
CA TYR A 328 3.77 -23.66 0.27
C TYR A 328 4.31 -22.31 -0.20
N THR A 329 4.42 -21.33 0.71
CA THR A 329 4.90 -19.99 0.36
C THR A 329 6.32 -20.04 -0.17
N SER A 330 7.24 -20.74 0.50
CA SER A 330 8.63 -20.85 0.05
C SER A 330 8.75 -21.42 -1.36
N ILE A 331 8.09 -22.54 -1.63
CA ILE A 331 8.16 -23.21 -2.94
C ILE A 331 7.47 -22.36 -4.01
N GLY A 332 6.34 -21.73 -3.67
CA GLY A 332 5.59 -20.85 -4.56
C GLY A 332 6.36 -19.57 -4.92
N THR A 333 7.08 -18.94 -3.98
CA THR A 333 7.92 -17.77 -4.28
C THR A 333 9.15 -18.11 -5.11
N HIS A 334 9.63 -19.35 -5.02
CA HIS A 334 10.62 -19.90 -5.95
C HIS A 334 10.05 -20.22 -7.35
N GLY A 335 8.75 -20.00 -7.56
CA GLY A 335 8.07 -20.12 -8.85
C GLY A 335 7.41 -21.48 -9.10
N ASP A 336 7.45 -22.45 -8.17
CA ASP A 336 6.91 -23.80 -8.41
C ASP A 336 5.55 -24.00 -7.71
N VAL A 337 4.56 -23.19 -8.10
CA VAL A 337 3.21 -23.22 -7.51
C VAL A 337 2.55 -24.61 -7.63
N PRO A 338 2.61 -25.34 -8.76
CA PRO A 338 2.02 -26.67 -8.89
C PRO A 338 2.55 -27.67 -7.85
N ARG A 339 3.86 -27.66 -7.58
CA ARG A 339 4.44 -28.48 -6.50
C ARG A 339 4.02 -27.98 -5.12
N ALA A 340 3.91 -26.67 -4.93
CA ALA A 340 3.56 -26.09 -3.64
C ALA A 340 2.12 -26.44 -3.21
N VAL A 341 1.14 -26.42 -4.13
CA VAL A 341 -0.31 -26.54 -3.85
C VAL A 341 -0.69 -27.75 -2.99
N GLN A 342 0.06 -28.86 -3.09
CA GLN A 342 -0.19 -30.04 -2.27
C GLN A 342 -0.07 -29.76 -0.75
N TYR A 343 0.86 -28.90 -0.33
CA TYR A 343 1.06 -28.58 1.09
C TYR A 343 -0.08 -27.70 1.62
N LEU A 344 -0.55 -26.76 0.81
CA LEU A 344 -1.71 -25.94 1.17
C LEU A 344 -2.99 -26.77 1.26
N THR A 345 -3.15 -27.74 0.37
CA THR A 345 -4.26 -28.69 0.40
C THR A 345 -4.19 -29.58 1.65
N ALA A 346 -2.99 -30.06 2.00
CA ALA A 346 -2.77 -30.83 3.21
C ALA A 346 -3.07 -30.02 4.48
N ALA A 347 -2.70 -28.73 4.52
CA ALA A 347 -3.00 -27.83 5.62
C ALA A 347 -4.50 -27.67 5.83
N ASN A 348 -5.26 -27.45 4.75
CA ASN A 348 -6.72 -27.34 4.82
C ASN A 348 -7.37 -28.64 5.32
N ASN A 349 -6.94 -29.78 4.78
CA ASN A 349 -7.47 -31.08 5.21
C ASN A 349 -7.13 -31.40 6.67
N ALA A 350 -5.95 -31.00 7.15
CA ALA A 350 -5.57 -31.15 8.55
C ALA A 350 -6.41 -30.23 9.46
N ALA A 351 -6.66 -28.99 9.04
CA ALA A 351 -7.53 -28.06 9.77
C ALA A 351 -8.96 -28.60 9.89
N ASP A 352 -9.50 -29.21 8.83
CA ASP A 352 -10.81 -29.86 8.84
C ASP A 352 -10.84 -31.05 9.82
N ARG A 353 -9.82 -31.91 9.82
CA ARG A 353 -9.72 -33.05 10.76
C ARG A 353 -9.56 -32.60 12.21
N MET A 354 -8.89 -31.47 12.43
CA MET A 354 -8.75 -30.84 13.74
C MET A 354 -9.96 -29.97 14.12
N ASN A 355 -10.98 -29.87 13.25
CA ASN A 355 -12.18 -29.04 13.43
C ASN A 355 -11.88 -27.56 13.70
N LEU A 356 -10.79 -27.01 13.14
CA LEU A 356 -10.35 -25.62 13.40
C LEU A 356 -11.30 -24.56 12.84
N PHE A 357 -12.09 -24.91 11.82
CA PHE A 357 -13.12 -24.03 11.24
C PHE A 357 -14.53 -24.31 11.77
N GLY A 358 -14.72 -25.35 12.58
CA GLY A 358 -16.00 -25.72 13.18
C GLY A 358 -16.04 -25.45 14.68
N ASP A 359 -17.13 -25.89 15.32
CA ASP A 359 -17.33 -25.68 16.76
C ASP A 359 -16.32 -26.49 17.57
N LEU A 360 -15.20 -25.86 17.92
CA LEU A 360 -14.23 -26.43 18.84
C LEU A 360 -14.90 -26.59 20.21
N ASP A 361 -14.99 -27.82 20.69
CA ASP A 361 -15.42 -28.11 22.06
C ASP A 361 -14.31 -27.67 23.03
N PRO A 362 -14.51 -26.61 23.84
CA PRO A 362 -13.49 -26.12 24.77
C PRO A 362 -13.05 -27.20 25.77
N ASP A 363 -13.94 -28.14 26.09
CA ASP A 363 -13.65 -29.26 27.00
C ASP A 363 -12.67 -30.27 26.37
N THR A 364 -12.55 -30.29 25.04
CA THR A 364 -11.59 -31.13 24.31
C THR A 364 -10.21 -30.51 24.10
N LEU A 365 -10.09 -29.18 24.20
CA LEU A 365 -8.85 -28.44 23.87
C LEU A 365 -7.88 -28.30 25.05
N GLY A 366 -8.28 -28.66 26.28
CA GLY A 366 -7.40 -28.65 27.43
C GLY A 366 -7.10 -27.25 27.96
N SER A 367 -5.83 -26.83 27.94
CA SER A 367 -5.38 -25.61 28.64
C SER A 367 -5.81 -24.31 27.93
N PRO A 368 -5.95 -23.18 28.65
CA PRO A 368 -6.22 -21.87 28.03
C PRO A 368 -5.19 -21.46 26.96
N ASN A 369 -3.93 -21.88 27.12
CA ASN A 369 -2.87 -21.62 26.15
C ASN A 369 -3.08 -22.42 24.87
N THR A 370 -3.52 -23.68 24.98
CA THR A 370 -3.85 -24.54 23.84
C THR A 370 -5.04 -23.99 23.06
N ILE A 371 -6.08 -23.49 23.74
CA ILE A 371 -7.23 -22.83 23.10
C ILE A 371 -6.78 -21.59 22.33
N ALA A 372 -5.94 -20.75 22.93
CA ALA A 372 -5.40 -19.55 22.27
C ALA A 372 -4.53 -19.91 21.05
N ALA A 373 -3.69 -20.95 21.16
CA ALA A 373 -2.86 -21.43 20.05
C ALA A 373 -3.69 -22.04 18.91
N SER A 374 -4.76 -22.77 19.22
CA SER A 374 -5.71 -23.30 18.22
C SER A 374 -6.45 -22.19 17.50
N SER A 375 -6.96 -21.19 18.24
CA SER A 375 -7.60 -20.01 17.65
C SER A 375 -6.62 -19.27 16.73
N GLN A 376 -5.39 -19.07 17.19
CA GLN A 376 -4.32 -18.44 16.42
C GLN A 376 -4.06 -19.16 15.10
N ALA A 377 -3.87 -20.48 15.13
CA ALA A 377 -3.60 -21.29 13.95
C ALA A 377 -4.79 -21.28 12.97
N ALA A 378 -6.03 -21.38 13.48
CA ALA A 378 -7.25 -21.35 12.67
C ALA A 378 -7.41 -20.02 11.92
N TRP A 379 -7.30 -18.90 12.63
CA TRP A 379 -7.40 -17.56 12.04
C TRP A 379 -6.24 -17.27 11.10
N GLY A 380 -5.03 -17.70 11.44
CA GLY A 380 -3.87 -17.48 10.59
C GLY A 380 -3.91 -18.27 9.28
N LEU A 381 -4.34 -19.54 9.34
CA LEU A 381 -4.60 -20.34 8.15
C LEU A 381 -5.72 -19.71 7.30
N PHE A 382 -6.83 -19.29 7.91
CA PHE A 382 -7.93 -18.63 7.20
C PHE A 382 -7.45 -17.38 6.43
N ASN A 383 -6.72 -16.48 7.10
CA ASN A 383 -6.18 -15.26 6.49
C ASN A 383 -5.38 -15.58 5.22
N PHE A 384 -4.51 -16.60 5.32
CA PHE A 384 -3.69 -17.03 4.19
C PHE A 384 -4.50 -17.70 3.08
N LEU A 385 -5.45 -18.57 3.43
CA LEU A 385 -6.33 -19.23 2.46
C LEU A 385 -7.14 -18.20 1.67
N VAL A 386 -7.73 -17.18 2.32
CA VAL A 386 -8.46 -16.11 1.63
C VAL A 386 -7.54 -15.30 0.72
N GLN A 387 -6.28 -15.07 1.11
CA GLN A 387 -5.29 -14.47 0.22
C GLN A 387 -4.98 -15.36 -0.99
N MET A 388 -4.91 -16.69 -0.81
CA MET A 388 -4.74 -17.62 -1.92
C MET A 388 -5.99 -17.70 -2.81
N VAL A 389 -7.19 -17.52 -2.24
CA VAL A 389 -8.41 -17.29 -3.02
C VAL A 389 -8.25 -16.01 -3.82
N GLN A 390 -7.74 -14.91 -3.24
CA GLN A 390 -7.48 -13.64 -3.94
C GLN A 390 -6.53 -13.83 -5.15
N PHE A 391 -5.54 -14.69 -5.03
CA PHE A 391 -4.62 -15.07 -6.12
C PHE A 391 -5.16 -16.14 -7.08
N GLN A 392 -6.41 -16.58 -6.93
CA GLN A 392 -7.04 -17.65 -7.73
C GLN A 392 -6.31 -19.01 -7.66
N VAL A 393 -5.54 -19.23 -6.59
CA VAL A 393 -4.90 -20.52 -6.31
C VAL A 393 -5.94 -21.50 -5.74
N LEU A 394 -6.88 -21.00 -4.95
CA LEU A 394 -7.91 -21.79 -4.27
C LEU A 394 -9.32 -21.31 -4.60
N PRO A 395 -10.33 -22.20 -4.52
CA PRO A 395 -11.73 -21.79 -4.57
C PRO A 395 -12.12 -20.98 -3.32
N PRO A 396 -13.19 -20.16 -3.39
CA PRO A 396 -13.68 -19.42 -2.22
C PRO A 396 -14.02 -20.30 -1.02
N LEU A 397 -13.73 -19.80 0.18
CA LEU A 397 -14.05 -20.47 1.43
C LEU A 397 -15.50 -20.22 1.83
N GLN A 398 -16.18 -21.25 2.36
CA GLN A 398 -17.60 -21.18 2.70
C GLN A 398 -17.87 -20.30 3.93
N HIS A 399 -17.03 -20.37 4.96
CA HIS A 399 -17.18 -19.61 6.20
C HIS A 399 -15.81 -19.30 6.82
N PRO A 400 -15.72 -18.23 7.63
CA PRO A 400 -14.56 -18.01 8.50
C PRO A 400 -14.49 -19.05 9.63
N PRO A 401 -13.38 -19.11 10.38
CA PRO A 401 -13.32 -19.85 11.63
C PRO A 401 -14.44 -19.41 12.59
N THR A 402 -15.08 -20.37 13.26
CA THR A 402 -16.09 -20.08 14.29
C THR A 402 -15.48 -19.81 15.67
N VAL A 403 -14.18 -20.10 15.82
CA VAL A 403 -13.43 -19.90 17.07
C VAL A 403 -13.29 -18.39 17.38
N PRO A 404 -13.35 -17.98 18.66
CA PRO A 404 -13.21 -16.58 19.03
C PRO A 404 -11.92 -15.97 18.52
N LEU A 405 -11.91 -14.66 18.28
CA LEU A 405 -10.69 -13.97 17.88
C LEU A 405 -9.64 -14.08 18.98
N PRO A 406 -8.33 -14.20 18.65
CA PRO A 406 -7.28 -14.32 19.66
C PRO A 406 -7.27 -13.17 20.68
N GLU A 407 -7.72 -11.97 20.29
CA GLU A 407 -7.87 -10.81 21.19
C GLU A 407 -8.94 -11.02 22.27
N GLU A 408 -10.08 -11.63 21.90
CA GLU A 408 -11.21 -11.87 22.81
C GLU A 408 -10.80 -12.86 23.90
N LEU A 409 -10.09 -13.93 23.53
CA LEU A 409 -9.56 -14.94 24.46
C LEU A 409 -8.52 -14.36 25.44
N ARG A 410 -7.70 -13.39 25.00
CA ARG A 410 -6.74 -12.72 25.89
C ARG A 410 -7.44 -11.77 26.86
N SER A 411 -8.48 -11.09 26.40
CA SER A 411 -9.26 -10.17 27.23
C SER A 411 -9.99 -10.89 28.37
N SER A 412 -10.45 -12.13 28.16
CA SER A 412 -11.01 -12.96 29.22
C SER A 412 -9.94 -13.46 30.19
N GLN A 413 -8.81 -13.99 29.69
CA GLN A 413 -7.71 -14.49 30.52
C GLN A 413 -7.11 -13.41 31.43
N SER A 414 -6.92 -12.18 30.93
CA SER A 414 -6.36 -11.07 31.71
C SER A 414 -7.29 -10.61 32.84
N ARG A 415 -8.61 -10.75 32.67
CA ARG A 415 -9.61 -10.46 33.72
C ARG A 415 -9.61 -11.54 34.80
N GLU A 416 -9.30 -12.78 34.44
CA GLU A 416 -9.18 -13.91 35.37
C GLU A 416 -7.84 -13.94 36.13
N SER A 417 -6.75 -13.54 35.47
CA SER A 417 -5.37 -13.58 35.99
C SER A 417 -5.00 -12.42 36.91
N GLY A 418 -5.95 -11.59 37.32
CA GLY A 418 -5.77 -10.41 38.18
C GLY A 418 -5.27 -10.69 39.61
N ARG A 419 -4.78 -11.91 39.89
CA ARG A 419 -4.13 -12.31 41.14
C ARG A 419 -2.83 -13.07 40.84
N GLY A 420 -1.76 -12.33 40.56
CA GLY A 420 -0.38 -12.81 40.65
C GLY A 420 0.13 -13.60 39.44
N ALA A 421 0.64 -12.87 38.45
CA ALA A 421 1.68 -13.38 37.56
C ALA A 421 2.58 -12.22 37.16
N GLU A 422 3.79 -12.16 37.71
CA GLU A 422 4.88 -11.35 37.17
C GLU A 422 5.25 -11.97 35.81
N GLY A 423 4.62 -11.47 34.74
CA GLY A 423 4.80 -11.97 33.39
C GLY A 423 6.14 -11.54 32.81
N VAL A 424 6.88 -12.50 32.25
CA VAL A 424 7.98 -12.26 31.31
C VAL A 424 7.49 -11.25 30.26
N GLY A 425 8.11 -10.07 30.20
CA GLY A 425 7.63 -8.97 29.37
C GLY A 425 7.68 -9.33 27.90
N ILE A 426 6.51 -9.42 27.25
CA ILE A 426 6.40 -9.51 25.79
C ILE A 426 7.05 -8.25 25.19
N SER A 427 7.93 -8.42 24.18
CA SER A 427 8.50 -7.30 23.44
C SER A 427 7.40 -6.36 22.92
N LEU A 428 7.60 -5.04 23.03
CA LEU A 428 6.63 -4.04 22.55
C LEU A 428 6.25 -4.28 21.08
N ALA A 429 7.23 -4.66 20.26
CA ALA A 429 7.00 -5.00 18.85
C ALA A 429 5.98 -6.14 18.71
N LEU A 430 6.11 -7.20 19.51
CA LEU A 430 5.21 -8.35 19.44
C LEU A 430 3.79 -8.01 19.96
N ALA A 431 3.66 -7.04 20.87
CA ALA A 431 2.36 -6.55 21.31
C ALA A 431 1.61 -5.80 20.18
N GLU A 432 2.31 -4.96 19.41
CA GLU A 432 1.74 -4.28 18.24
C GLU A 432 1.32 -5.28 17.14
N VAL A 433 2.13 -6.32 16.93
CA VAL A 433 1.82 -7.42 15.99
C VAL A 433 0.52 -8.13 16.38
N LYS A 434 0.30 -8.41 17.67
CA LYS A 434 -0.94 -9.02 18.16
C LYS A 434 -2.18 -8.17 17.91
N GLN A 435 -2.05 -6.84 17.92
CA GLN A 435 -3.14 -5.93 17.59
C GLN A 435 -3.41 -5.90 16.08
N ALA A 436 -2.36 -5.84 15.26
CA ALA A 436 -2.48 -5.87 13.81
C ALA A 436 -3.22 -7.13 13.34
N GLN A 437 -2.93 -8.28 13.96
CA GLN A 437 -3.57 -9.55 13.64
C GLN A 437 -5.11 -9.51 13.69
N SER A 438 -5.70 -9.00 14.78
CA SER A 438 -7.15 -8.94 14.95
C SER A 438 -7.82 -8.15 13.83
N ILE A 439 -7.15 -7.08 13.38
CA ILE A 439 -7.61 -6.23 12.29
C ILE A 439 -7.50 -6.95 10.94
N PHE A 440 -6.41 -7.68 10.69
CA PHE A 440 -6.30 -8.53 9.50
C PHE A 440 -7.37 -9.62 9.46
N CYS A 441 -7.66 -10.29 10.58
CA CYS A 441 -8.73 -11.29 10.65
C CYS A 441 -10.08 -10.70 10.23
N ARG A 442 -10.44 -9.53 10.79
CA ARG A 442 -11.67 -8.80 10.43
C ARG A 442 -11.69 -8.37 8.96
N LEU A 443 -10.56 -7.93 8.41
CA LEU A 443 -10.43 -7.61 6.99
C LEU A 443 -10.69 -8.85 6.13
N TRP A 444 -10.01 -9.96 6.40
CA TRP A 444 -10.12 -11.18 5.60
C TRP A 444 -11.51 -11.82 5.65
N VAL A 445 -12.28 -11.62 6.72
CA VAL A 445 -13.71 -11.98 6.73
C VAL A 445 -14.48 -11.21 5.66
N ILE A 446 -14.33 -9.88 5.59
CA ILE A 446 -15.00 -9.05 4.57
C ILE A 446 -14.54 -9.48 3.17
N VAL A 447 -13.23 -9.69 2.98
CA VAL A 447 -12.65 -10.08 1.69
C VAL A 447 -13.13 -11.47 1.25
N ASN A 448 -13.25 -12.43 2.17
CA ASN A 448 -13.81 -13.75 1.87
C ASN A 448 -15.26 -13.65 1.39
N GLU A 449 -16.09 -12.85 2.07
CA GLU A 449 -17.47 -12.61 1.64
C GLU A 449 -17.55 -12.02 0.21
N VAL A 450 -16.61 -11.12 -0.15
CA VAL A 450 -16.52 -10.55 -1.50
C VAL A 450 -16.20 -11.65 -2.52
N TYR A 451 -15.12 -12.40 -2.29
CA TYR A 451 -14.65 -13.38 -3.27
C TYR A 451 -15.54 -14.63 -3.35
N PHE A 452 -16.27 -14.96 -2.28
CA PHE A 452 -17.32 -15.97 -2.33
C PHE A 452 -18.38 -15.63 -3.36
N ILE A 453 -18.83 -14.37 -3.45
CA ILE A 453 -19.81 -13.95 -4.45
C ILE A 453 -19.17 -13.70 -5.81
N TYR A 454 -17.97 -13.12 -5.86
CA TYR A 454 -17.37 -12.68 -7.11
C TYR A 454 -16.69 -13.80 -7.90
N ARG A 455 -16.33 -14.92 -7.25
CA ARG A 455 -15.55 -16.00 -7.87
C ARG A 455 -16.26 -17.35 -7.86
N ASP A 456 -17.32 -17.54 -7.07
CA ASP A 456 -18.15 -18.74 -7.19
C ASP A 456 -19.09 -18.60 -8.40
N LYS A 457 -18.91 -19.49 -9.36
CA LYS A 457 -19.66 -19.56 -10.63
C LYS A 457 -21.17 -19.71 -10.43
N LYS A 458 -21.63 -20.09 -9.23
CA LYS A 458 -23.06 -20.15 -8.87
C LYS A 458 -23.73 -18.77 -8.83
N PHE A 459 -22.97 -17.71 -8.58
CA PHE A 459 -23.51 -16.35 -8.49
C PHE A 459 -23.25 -15.58 -9.79
N SER A 460 -24.25 -15.56 -10.68
CA SER A 460 -24.14 -14.90 -11.99
C SER A 460 -24.35 -13.38 -11.95
N ALA A 461 -25.00 -12.84 -10.92
CA ALA A 461 -25.33 -11.42 -10.82
C ALA A 461 -24.59 -10.75 -9.65
N LYS A 462 -23.57 -9.95 -9.98
CA LYS A 462 -22.87 -9.08 -9.04
C LYS A 462 -23.71 -7.81 -8.84
N SER A 463 -24.52 -7.72 -7.78
CA SER A 463 -25.36 -6.53 -7.57
C SER A 463 -24.56 -5.33 -7.05
N LEU A 464 -24.80 -4.13 -7.61
CA LEU A 464 -24.15 -2.90 -7.12
C LEU A 464 -24.45 -2.64 -5.63
N GLY A 465 -25.65 -3.01 -5.16
CA GLY A 465 -26.01 -2.94 -3.75
C GLY A 465 -25.12 -3.80 -2.85
N PHE A 466 -24.76 -5.01 -3.30
CA PHE A 466 -23.79 -5.85 -2.59
C PHE A 466 -22.41 -5.19 -2.57
N ALA A 467 -21.93 -4.69 -3.70
CA ALA A 467 -20.62 -4.06 -3.79
C ALA A 467 -20.51 -2.84 -2.88
N LEU A 468 -21.52 -1.96 -2.90
CA LEU A 468 -21.63 -0.84 -1.98
C LEU A 468 -21.70 -1.32 -0.53
N GLY A 469 -22.48 -2.35 -0.21
CA GLY A 469 -22.57 -2.91 1.14
C GLY A 469 -21.22 -3.38 1.68
N LYS A 470 -20.40 -4.07 0.86
CA LYS A 470 -19.05 -4.50 1.25
C LYS A 470 -18.08 -3.33 1.34
N TYR A 471 -18.18 -2.36 0.44
CA TYR A 471 -17.40 -1.13 0.52
C TYR A 471 -17.64 -0.38 1.83
N HIS A 472 -18.89 -0.24 2.27
CA HIS A 472 -19.20 0.37 3.56
C HIS A 472 -18.60 -0.40 4.74
N LYS A 473 -18.61 -1.74 4.72
CA LYS A 473 -17.93 -2.55 5.75
C LYS A 473 -16.42 -2.29 5.79
N LEU A 474 -15.76 -2.13 4.63
CA LEU A 474 -14.34 -1.79 4.55
C LEU A 474 -14.05 -0.39 5.13
N LEU A 475 -14.92 0.59 4.84
CA LEU A 475 -14.82 1.93 5.41
C LEU A 475 -15.03 1.92 6.93
N GLU A 476 -16.02 1.19 7.42
CA GLU A 476 -16.27 1.03 8.86
C GLU A 476 -15.08 0.40 9.57
N LEU A 477 -14.49 -0.66 8.98
CA LEU A 477 -13.25 -1.24 9.49
C LEU A 477 -12.15 -0.20 9.59
N ALA A 478 -11.90 0.57 8.52
CA ALA A 478 -10.90 1.62 8.49
C ALA A 478 -11.18 2.73 9.52
N ASP A 479 -12.43 3.12 9.70
CA ASP A 479 -12.85 4.16 10.64
C ASP A 479 -12.66 3.72 12.11
N THR A 480 -12.74 2.41 12.39
CA THR A 480 -12.47 1.83 13.73
C THR A 480 -10.99 1.54 14.03
N LEU A 481 -10.06 1.82 13.10
CA LEU A 481 -8.64 1.50 13.32
C LEU A 481 -8.06 2.27 14.52
N PRO A 482 -7.27 1.60 15.40
CA PRO A 482 -6.53 2.24 16.48
C PRO A 482 -5.37 3.09 15.94
N GLN A 483 -4.83 3.98 16.78
CA GLN A 483 -3.75 4.90 16.40
C GLN A 483 -2.50 4.21 15.84
N SER A 484 -2.13 3.06 16.39
CA SER A 484 -1.02 2.20 15.94
C SER A 484 -1.19 1.68 14.51
N MET A 485 -2.40 1.72 13.96
CA MET A 485 -2.76 1.22 12.64
C MET A 485 -3.15 2.35 11.68
N LEU A 486 -2.82 3.60 12.03
CA LEU A 486 -3.00 4.76 11.15
C LEU A 486 -1.70 5.09 10.42
N ARG A 487 -1.84 5.67 9.22
CA ARG A 487 -0.73 6.21 8.43
C ARG A 487 -0.28 7.55 9.02
N LEU A 488 0.47 7.53 10.12
CA LEU A 488 0.98 8.71 10.83
C LEU A 488 2.51 8.61 11.02
N GLY A 489 3.27 9.56 10.48
CA GLY A 489 4.73 9.61 10.66
C GLY A 489 5.45 8.38 10.08
N LYS A 490 6.26 7.69 10.89
CA LYS A 490 6.89 6.40 10.52
C LYS A 490 5.84 5.29 10.63
N THR A 491 5.15 5.04 9.53
CA THR A 491 4.05 4.07 9.49
C THR A 491 4.60 2.66 9.37
N PRO A 492 4.29 1.71 10.27
CA PRO A 492 4.75 0.32 10.13
C PRO A 492 4.33 -0.29 8.79
N HIS A 493 5.19 -1.11 8.18
CA HIS A 493 4.95 -1.59 6.82
C HIS A 493 3.66 -2.44 6.71
N TRP A 494 3.28 -3.20 7.74
CA TRP A 494 2.04 -3.98 7.74
C TRP A 494 0.79 -3.09 7.72
N VAL A 495 0.87 -1.86 8.25
CA VAL A 495 -0.22 -0.87 8.15
C VAL A 495 -0.38 -0.42 6.70
N LEU A 496 0.74 -0.16 6.01
CA LEU A 496 0.70 0.15 4.59
C LEU A 496 0.15 -1.03 3.77
N ILE A 497 0.48 -2.28 4.11
CA ILE A 497 -0.13 -3.47 3.47
C ILE A 497 -1.64 -3.54 3.71
N LEU A 498 -2.10 -3.31 4.93
CA LEU A 498 -3.53 -3.31 5.24
C LEU A 498 -4.29 -2.37 4.30
N HIS A 499 -3.82 -1.14 4.16
CA HIS A 499 -4.41 -0.15 3.25
C HIS A 499 -4.29 -0.56 1.78
N THR A 500 -3.17 -1.16 1.38
CA THR A 500 -2.99 -1.70 0.03
C THR A 500 -4.04 -2.76 -0.29
N ILE A 501 -4.27 -3.73 0.61
CA ILE A 501 -5.28 -4.78 0.42
C ILE A 501 -6.68 -4.17 0.36
N ILE A 502 -7.01 -3.23 1.25
CA ILE A 502 -8.30 -2.52 1.22
C ILE A 502 -8.55 -1.93 -0.17
N HIS A 503 -7.61 -1.16 -0.71
CA HIS A 503 -7.81 -0.52 -2.01
C HIS A 503 -7.80 -1.50 -3.17
N MET A 504 -7.00 -2.57 -3.14
CA MET A 504 -7.10 -3.64 -4.14
C MET A 504 -8.50 -4.28 -4.18
N VAL A 505 -9.08 -4.56 -3.01
CA VAL A 505 -10.42 -5.14 -2.89
C VAL A 505 -11.49 -4.15 -3.37
N VAL A 506 -11.33 -2.84 -3.09
CA VAL A 506 -12.21 -1.81 -3.62
C VAL A 506 -12.17 -1.76 -5.16
N LEU A 507 -10.98 -1.89 -5.77
CA LEU A 507 -10.87 -1.96 -7.22
C LEU A 507 -11.57 -3.21 -7.77
N ASP A 508 -11.39 -4.38 -7.16
CA ASP A 508 -12.10 -5.60 -7.55
C ASP A 508 -13.63 -5.48 -7.42
N LEU A 509 -14.11 -4.84 -6.35
CA LEU A 509 -15.54 -4.65 -6.09
C LEU A 509 -16.21 -3.84 -7.21
N PHE A 510 -15.60 -2.73 -7.62
CA PHE A 510 -16.23 -1.79 -8.54
C PHE A 510 -15.90 -1.99 -10.01
N ARG A 511 -14.83 -2.74 -10.34
CA ARG A 511 -14.42 -3.01 -11.72
C ARG A 511 -15.58 -3.53 -12.62
N PRO A 512 -16.44 -4.48 -12.18
CA PRO A 512 -17.51 -5.01 -13.03
C PRO A 512 -18.57 -4.00 -13.46
N TYR A 513 -18.65 -2.83 -12.81
CA TYR A 513 -19.65 -1.80 -13.09
C TYR A 513 -19.11 -0.65 -13.96
N ILE A 514 -17.86 -0.75 -14.39
CA ILE A 514 -17.17 0.31 -15.12
C ILE A 514 -16.65 -0.30 -16.41
N ALA A 515 -17.09 0.21 -17.56
CA ALA A 515 -16.53 -0.19 -18.85
C ALA A 515 -15.00 0.03 -18.83
N GLU A 516 -14.22 -0.82 -19.51
CA GLU A 516 -12.75 -0.71 -19.49
C GLU A 516 -12.28 0.69 -19.92
N GLU A 517 -12.98 1.28 -20.89
CA GLU A 517 -12.78 2.64 -21.40
C GLU A 517 -13.16 3.76 -20.40
N GLU A 518 -13.88 3.41 -19.34
CA GLU A 518 -14.37 4.34 -18.31
C GLU A 518 -13.64 4.16 -16.97
N GLN A 519 -12.82 3.11 -16.86
CA GLN A 519 -11.90 2.90 -15.73
C GLN A 519 -10.75 3.93 -15.73
N HIS A 520 -10.74 4.84 -16.71
CA HIS A 520 -9.77 5.91 -16.92
C HIS A 520 -10.42 7.28 -17.18
N GLY A 521 -9.63 8.35 -17.25
CA GLY A 521 -10.10 9.70 -17.55
C GLY A 521 -10.58 10.45 -16.31
N PHE A 522 -9.64 10.97 -15.54
CA PHE A 522 -9.83 11.63 -14.24
C PHE A 522 -10.47 13.04 -14.26
N ARG A 523 -11.27 13.39 -15.28
CA ARG A 523 -11.73 14.79 -15.45
C ARG A 523 -13.20 14.98 -15.79
N VAL A 524 -13.95 13.92 -16.10
CA VAL A 524 -15.35 14.08 -16.49
C VAL A 524 -16.26 13.86 -15.30
N TYR A 525 -16.71 14.99 -14.78
CA TYR A 525 -17.76 15.17 -13.79
C TYR A 525 -19.06 14.47 -14.23
N VAL A 526 -19.56 13.56 -13.42
CA VAL A 526 -20.99 13.29 -13.33
C VAL A 526 -21.39 13.58 -11.88
N ALA A 527 -22.33 14.51 -11.73
CA ALA A 527 -22.84 15.03 -10.46
C ALA A 527 -23.66 14.00 -9.66
N GLU A 528 -23.42 12.71 -9.82
CA GLU A 528 -24.06 11.70 -8.98
C GLU A 528 -23.13 11.32 -7.83
N LYS A 529 -23.66 11.53 -6.62
CA LYS A 529 -23.12 11.11 -5.33
C LYS A 529 -22.36 9.77 -5.45
N SER A 530 -21.11 9.74 -4.99
CA SER A 530 -20.30 8.51 -4.79
C SER A 530 -20.49 7.40 -5.84
N SER A 531 -20.27 7.70 -7.13
CA SER A 531 -20.37 6.70 -8.20
C SER A 531 -19.28 5.61 -8.09
N PRO A 532 -19.51 4.38 -8.60
CA PRO A 532 -18.48 3.33 -8.69
C PRO A 532 -17.17 3.81 -9.30
N ARG A 533 -17.26 4.61 -10.38
CA ARG A 533 -16.10 5.18 -11.08
C ARG A 533 -15.29 6.10 -10.18
N THR A 534 -15.95 6.94 -9.40
CA THR A 534 -15.30 7.86 -8.45
C THR A 534 -14.57 7.11 -7.33
N ILE A 535 -15.21 6.09 -6.75
CA ILE A 535 -14.63 5.26 -5.68
C ILE A 535 -13.41 4.48 -6.21
N PHE A 536 -13.54 3.93 -7.42
CA PHE A 536 -12.45 3.23 -8.09
C PHE A 536 -11.27 4.16 -8.33
N ALA A 537 -11.49 5.32 -8.95
CA ALA A 537 -10.45 6.31 -9.24
C ALA A 537 -9.72 6.79 -7.97
N ALA A 538 -10.45 7.11 -6.91
CA ALA A 538 -9.85 7.52 -5.63
C ALA A 538 -8.97 6.41 -5.03
N SER A 539 -9.36 5.14 -5.20
CA SER A 539 -8.58 4.00 -4.70
C SER A 539 -7.31 3.75 -5.52
N VAL A 540 -7.32 4.04 -6.83
CA VAL A 540 -6.10 4.02 -7.67
C VAL A 540 -5.08 5.06 -7.17
N VAL A 541 -5.53 6.27 -6.82
CA VAL A 541 -4.65 7.31 -6.25
C VAL A 541 -4.03 6.86 -4.93
N GLN A 542 -4.80 6.17 -4.09
CA GLN A 542 -4.28 5.61 -2.85
C GLN A 542 -3.25 4.51 -3.10
N LEU A 543 -3.46 3.59 -4.04
CA LEU A 543 -2.48 2.56 -4.39
C LEU A 543 -1.17 3.15 -4.92
N LYS A 544 -1.25 4.15 -5.81
CA LYS A 544 -0.08 4.91 -6.29
C LYS A 544 0.73 5.45 -5.10
N SER A 545 0.05 6.12 -4.17
CA SER A 545 0.68 6.73 -2.99
C SER A 545 1.28 5.70 -2.04
N LEU A 546 0.60 4.57 -1.82
CA LEU A 546 1.06 3.48 -0.95
C LEU A 546 2.32 2.81 -1.51
N LEU A 547 2.37 2.52 -2.82
CA LEU A 547 3.57 1.96 -3.45
C LEU A 547 4.77 2.90 -3.32
N PHE A 548 4.57 4.21 -3.48
CA PHE A 548 5.62 5.20 -3.22
C PHE A 548 6.06 5.24 -1.76
N ALA A 549 5.12 5.23 -0.81
CA ALA A 549 5.42 5.20 0.61
C ALA A 549 6.29 3.98 0.95
N PHE A 550 5.94 2.79 0.47
CA PHE A 550 6.77 1.59 0.62
C PHE A 550 8.17 1.75 0.06
N ALA A 551 8.28 2.22 -1.18
CA ALA A 551 9.57 2.35 -1.86
C ALA A 551 10.50 3.37 -1.19
N ILE A 552 9.93 4.40 -0.55
CA ILE A 552 10.70 5.47 0.11
C ILE A 552 10.95 5.15 1.57
N GLU A 553 10.02 4.53 2.29
CA GLU A 553 10.12 4.29 3.74
C GLU A 553 10.87 2.99 4.07
N TYR A 554 10.81 1.98 3.20
CA TYR A 554 11.31 0.64 3.48
C TYR A 554 12.34 0.14 2.46
N THR A 555 13.30 -0.66 2.93
CA THR A 555 14.22 -1.39 2.05
C THR A 555 13.53 -2.62 1.44
N PRO A 556 14.04 -3.19 0.33
CA PRO A 556 13.44 -4.35 -0.32
C PRO A 556 13.23 -5.57 0.57
N ALA A 557 14.01 -5.73 1.65
CA ALA A 557 13.82 -6.81 2.63
C ALA A 557 12.44 -6.78 3.32
N TYR A 558 11.80 -5.62 3.39
CA TYR A 558 10.49 -5.41 4.00
C TYR A 558 9.35 -5.38 2.97
N TRP A 559 9.69 -5.46 1.68
CA TRP A 559 8.69 -5.51 0.61
C TRP A 559 8.16 -6.94 0.52
N ASN A 560 6.89 -7.12 0.87
CA ASN A 560 6.24 -8.44 0.90
C ASN A 560 5.35 -8.70 -0.33
N LEU A 561 4.79 -9.90 -0.37
CA LEU A 561 3.99 -10.44 -1.47
C LEU A 561 2.75 -9.61 -1.83
N GLY A 562 2.20 -8.82 -0.90
CA GLY A 562 1.03 -7.98 -1.18
C GLY A 562 1.30 -6.87 -2.20
N LEU A 563 2.57 -6.52 -2.44
CA LEU A 563 2.95 -5.44 -3.34
C LEU A 563 2.87 -5.82 -4.82
N SER A 564 3.07 -7.09 -5.19
CA SER A 564 3.01 -7.54 -6.59
C SER A 564 1.63 -7.29 -7.21
N GLY A 565 0.57 -7.65 -6.48
CA GLY A 565 -0.81 -7.37 -6.90
C GLY A 565 -1.09 -5.87 -7.00
N ALA A 566 -0.59 -5.06 -6.07
CA ALA A 566 -0.77 -3.62 -6.11
C ALA A 566 -0.06 -2.96 -7.32
N MET A 567 1.13 -3.45 -7.70
CA MET A 567 1.84 -3.01 -8.90
C MET A 567 1.02 -3.31 -10.15
N VAL A 568 0.51 -4.53 -10.30
CA VAL A 568 -0.29 -4.93 -11.46
C VAL A 568 -1.59 -4.15 -11.56
N PHE A 569 -2.30 -3.96 -10.44
CA PHE A 569 -3.53 -3.15 -10.40
C PHE A 569 -3.26 -1.70 -10.78
N THR A 570 -2.16 -1.13 -10.28
CA THR A 570 -1.76 0.24 -10.57
C THR A 570 -1.41 0.40 -12.03
N VAL A 571 -0.55 -0.45 -12.59
CA VAL A 571 -0.18 -0.41 -14.01
C VAL A 571 -1.41 -0.57 -14.90
N ASN A 572 -2.27 -1.55 -14.61
CA ASN A 572 -3.46 -1.78 -15.41
C ASN A 572 -4.37 -0.54 -15.43
N ALA A 573 -4.64 0.07 -14.27
CA ALA A 573 -5.46 1.26 -14.16
C ALA A 573 -4.83 2.48 -14.86
N VAL A 574 -3.52 2.65 -14.72
CA VAL A 574 -2.81 3.82 -15.23
C VAL A 574 -2.62 3.79 -16.74
N LEU A 575 -2.31 2.63 -17.30
CA LEU A 575 -2.14 2.51 -18.76
C LEU A 575 -3.45 2.61 -19.53
N ASN A 576 -4.58 2.34 -18.86
CA ASN A 576 -5.91 2.62 -19.39
C ASN A 576 -6.12 4.13 -19.62
N ASP A 577 -5.49 5.01 -18.85
CA ASP A 577 -5.61 6.46 -19.06
C ASP A 577 -4.54 7.01 -20.01
N ILE A 578 -4.85 7.06 -21.30
CA ILE A 578 -3.96 7.63 -22.32
C ILE A 578 -3.68 9.13 -22.07
N GLN A 579 -4.54 9.83 -21.33
CA GLN A 579 -4.37 11.24 -20.99
C GLN A 579 -3.54 11.45 -19.71
N ASP A 580 -3.29 10.41 -18.92
CA ASP A 580 -2.42 10.49 -17.74
C ASP A 580 -0.95 10.67 -18.19
N LYS A 581 -0.42 11.86 -17.94
CA LYS A 581 0.95 12.23 -18.30
C LYS A 581 2.00 11.40 -17.55
N ASP A 582 1.63 10.84 -16.41
CA ASP A 582 2.52 10.06 -15.56
C ASP A 582 2.44 8.56 -15.87
N ARG A 583 1.69 8.13 -16.89
CA ARG A 583 1.45 6.69 -17.12
C ARG A 583 2.70 5.87 -17.37
N THR A 584 3.63 6.39 -18.16
CA THR A 584 4.93 5.76 -18.45
C THR A 584 5.80 5.74 -17.20
N SER A 585 5.75 6.82 -16.42
CA SER A 585 6.47 6.98 -15.15
C SER A 585 6.05 5.89 -14.14
N TYR A 586 4.74 5.65 -13.97
CA TYR A 586 4.23 4.59 -13.09
C TYR A 586 4.49 3.17 -13.60
N LEU A 587 4.43 2.95 -14.91
CA LEU A 587 4.81 1.67 -15.51
C LEU A 587 6.25 1.31 -15.17
N LEU A 588 7.18 2.24 -15.43
CA LEU A 588 8.59 2.04 -15.15
C LEU A 588 8.85 1.87 -13.64
N PHE A 589 8.14 2.63 -12.80
CA PHE A 589 8.20 2.49 -11.34
C PHE A 589 7.82 1.09 -10.85
N CYS A 590 6.68 0.57 -11.28
CA CYS A 590 6.26 -0.78 -10.91
C CYS A 590 7.21 -1.85 -11.47
N MET A 591 7.74 -1.65 -12.68
CA MET A 591 8.75 -2.53 -13.27
C MET A 591 10.02 -2.58 -12.43
N GLY A 592 10.58 -1.42 -12.07
CA GLY A 592 11.79 -1.33 -11.26
C GLY A 592 11.63 -1.92 -9.86
N MET A 593 10.45 -1.75 -9.23
CA MET A 593 10.14 -2.43 -7.98
C MET A 593 10.10 -3.96 -8.17
N SER A 594 9.48 -4.42 -9.25
CA SER A 594 9.37 -5.86 -9.55
C SER A 594 10.74 -6.52 -9.76
N GLN A 595 11.63 -5.86 -10.51
CA GLN A 595 13.00 -6.34 -10.75
C GLN A 595 13.84 -6.45 -9.45
N ARG A 596 13.61 -5.57 -8.46
CA ARG A 596 14.30 -5.67 -7.16
C ARG A 596 13.82 -6.85 -6.33
N LEU A 597 12.52 -7.14 -6.39
CA LEU A 597 11.94 -8.28 -5.70
C LEU A 597 12.23 -9.60 -6.41
N LEU A 598 12.66 -9.58 -7.67
CA LEU A 598 12.96 -10.79 -8.44
C LEU A 598 14.08 -11.65 -7.86
N ARG A 599 15.09 -11.02 -7.26
CA ARG A 599 16.22 -11.73 -6.65
C ARG A 599 15.78 -12.59 -5.45
N PRO A 600 15.11 -12.03 -4.41
CA PRO A 600 14.60 -12.81 -3.29
C PRO A 600 13.39 -13.68 -3.67
N TYR A 601 12.58 -13.27 -4.66
CA TYR A 601 11.34 -13.94 -5.03
C TYR A 601 11.26 -14.18 -6.54
N VAL A 602 11.60 -15.40 -6.98
CA VAL A 602 11.65 -15.79 -8.40
C VAL A 602 10.31 -15.55 -9.11
N TYR A 603 9.17 -15.77 -8.43
CA TYR A 603 7.83 -15.60 -9.02
C TYR A 603 7.55 -14.18 -9.55
N MET A 604 8.33 -13.17 -9.13
CA MET A 604 8.19 -11.81 -9.66
C MET A 604 8.43 -11.74 -11.16
N ILE A 605 9.07 -12.74 -11.79
CA ILE A 605 9.17 -12.82 -13.25
C ILE A 605 7.79 -12.89 -13.89
N GLU A 606 6.84 -13.60 -13.27
CA GLU A 606 5.45 -13.66 -13.74
C GLU A 606 4.73 -12.32 -13.56
N THR A 607 5.07 -11.58 -12.49
CA THR A 607 4.55 -10.21 -12.29
C THR A 607 5.08 -9.26 -13.37
N ILE A 608 6.36 -9.38 -13.73
CA ILE A 608 6.98 -8.62 -14.81
C ILE A 608 6.31 -8.95 -16.15
N ARG A 609 6.14 -10.23 -16.48
CA ARG A 609 5.45 -10.67 -17.70
C ARG A 609 4.02 -10.16 -17.77
N ALA A 610 3.27 -10.21 -16.67
CA ALA A 610 1.93 -9.64 -16.60
C ALA A 610 1.91 -8.13 -16.87
N ILE A 611 2.81 -7.37 -16.25
CA ILE A 611 2.96 -5.92 -16.48
C ILE A 611 3.31 -5.63 -17.94
N LEU A 612 4.24 -6.40 -18.52
CA LEU A 612 4.65 -6.25 -19.92
C LEU A 612 3.51 -6.57 -20.88
N ALA A 613 2.74 -7.65 -20.64
CA ALA A 613 1.57 -7.98 -21.45
C ALA A 613 0.56 -6.82 -21.47
N PHE A 614 0.19 -6.29 -20.30
CA PHE A 614 -0.71 -5.12 -20.23
C PHE A 614 -0.14 -3.88 -20.93
N ALA A 615 1.17 -3.66 -20.83
CA ALA A 615 1.84 -2.55 -21.48
C ALA A 615 1.82 -2.68 -23.01
N THR A 616 2.05 -3.89 -23.54
CA THR A 616 1.98 -4.17 -24.98
C THR A 616 0.54 -4.05 -25.49
N ASP A 617 -0.43 -4.67 -24.80
CA ASP A 617 -1.86 -4.64 -25.18
C ASP A 617 -2.40 -3.20 -25.31
N LYS A 618 -1.94 -2.30 -24.44
CA LYS A 618 -2.37 -0.90 -24.40
C LYS A 618 -1.50 0.03 -25.26
N GLY A 619 -0.58 -0.55 -26.05
CA GLY A 619 0.33 0.19 -26.93
C GLY A 619 1.29 1.12 -26.19
N ALA A 620 1.58 0.84 -24.92
CA ALA A 620 2.52 1.62 -24.12
C ALA A 620 3.99 1.25 -24.40
N ILE A 621 4.24 0.02 -24.84
CA ILE A 621 5.55 -0.49 -25.29
C ILE A 621 5.36 -1.36 -26.55
N SER A 622 6.43 -1.54 -27.33
CA SER A 622 6.44 -2.49 -28.46
C SER A 622 6.65 -3.93 -27.97
N SER A 623 6.24 -4.93 -28.76
CA SER A 623 6.52 -6.35 -28.49
C SER A 623 8.02 -6.59 -28.33
N ALA A 624 8.85 -6.10 -29.27
CA ALA A 624 10.30 -6.22 -29.22
C ALA A 624 10.92 -5.61 -27.94
N ASP A 625 10.45 -4.44 -27.50
CA ASP A 625 10.91 -3.84 -26.24
C ASP A 625 10.48 -4.67 -25.04
N ALA A 626 9.27 -5.23 -25.06
CA ALA A 626 8.76 -6.07 -23.99
C ALA A 626 9.60 -7.36 -23.84
N ILE A 627 9.92 -8.02 -24.95
CA ILE A 627 10.79 -9.19 -24.99
C ILE A 627 12.19 -8.86 -24.47
N ARG A 628 12.77 -7.73 -24.90
CA ARG A 628 14.08 -7.27 -24.41
C ARG A 628 14.07 -7.05 -22.90
N ILE A 629 13.05 -6.36 -22.36
CA ILE A 629 12.94 -6.07 -20.93
C ILE A 629 12.75 -7.36 -20.12
N GLU A 630 11.99 -8.33 -20.63
CA GLU A 630 11.84 -9.63 -19.98
C GLU A 630 13.18 -10.36 -19.91
N ALA A 631 13.92 -10.42 -21.02
CA ALA A 631 15.23 -11.06 -21.07
C ALA A 631 16.26 -10.38 -20.14
N GLU A 632 16.28 -9.05 -20.10
CA GLU A 632 17.11 -8.26 -19.17
C GLU A 632 16.74 -8.56 -17.70
N SER A 633 15.45 -8.73 -17.41
CA SER A 633 14.97 -9.06 -16.07
C SER A 633 15.31 -10.50 -15.70
N ALA A 634 15.12 -11.45 -16.61
CA ALA A 634 15.48 -12.85 -16.43
C ALA A 634 16.98 -13.01 -16.11
N ALA A 635 17.85 -12.20 -16.73
CA ALA A 635 19.28 -12.21 -16.46
C ALA A 635 19.66 -11.80 -15.01
N LEU A 636 18.76 -11.14 -14.27
CA LEU A 636 18.95 -10.82 -12.85
C LEU A 636 18.83 -12.05 -11.95
N GLN A 637 18.30 -13.17 -12.47
CA GLN A 637 18.10 -14.41 -11.76
C GLN A 637 18.94 -15.54 -12.37
N ARG A 638 19.30 -16.54 -11.57
CA ARG A 638 20.03 -17.71 -12.11
C ARG A 638 19.09 -18.52 -13.00
N ALA A 639 19.52 -18.83 -14.23
CA ALA A 639 18.74 -19.58 -15.22
C ALA A 639 18.05 -20.84 -14.65
N LYS A 640 18.77 -21.63 -13.83
CA LYS A 640 18.25 -22.83 -13.16
C LYS A 640 16.99 -22.59 -12.32
N TYR A 641 16.80 -21.39 -11.76
CA TYR A 641 15.62 -21.04 -10.96
C TYR A 641 14.45 -20.61 -11.85
N LEU A 642 14.72 -19.97 -12.99
CA LEU A 642 13.67 -19.57 -13.94
C LEU A 642 13.07 -20.75 -14.69
N ASP A 643 13.88 -21.76 -15.05
CA ASP A 643 13.39 -23.01 -15.68
C ASP A 643 12.40 -23.78 -14.80
N ARG A 644 12.36 -23.47 -13.50
CA ARG A 644 11.45 -24.04 -12.51
C ARG A 644 10.19 -23.20 -12.30
N SER A 645 10.16 -21.95 -12.79
CA SER A 645 8.99 -21.08 -12.67
C SER A 645 7.85 -21.64 -13.52
N LYS A 646 6.80 -22.09 -12.85
CA LYS A 646 5.57 -22.63 -13.41
C LYS A 646 4.42 -21.98 -12.67
N GLY A 647 4.06 -20.77 -13.09
CA GLY A 647 3.04 -19.96 -12.43
C GLY A 647 3.59 -19.09 -11.30
N GLY A 648 2.73 -18.27 -10.70
CA GLY A 648 3.13 -17.31 -9.66
C GLY A 648 1.95 -16.95 -8.76
N TRP A 649 1.95 -15.73 -8.21
CA TRP A 649 0.80 -15.13 -7.53
C TRP A 649 0.52 -13.74 -8.09
N VAL A 650 -0.05 -13.68 -9.30
CA VAL A 650 -0.47 -12.44 -9.95
C VAL A 650 -1.99 -12.42 -10.05
N VAL A 651 -2.60 -11.43 -9.41
CA VAL A 651 -4.03 -11.15 -9.60
C VAL A 651 -4.18 -10.35 -10.89
N ALA A 652 -4.76 -10.94 -11.94
CA ALA A 652 -5.11 -10.21 -13.14
C ALA A 652 -6.39 -9.39 -12.92
N PRO A 653 -6.37 -8.07 -13.15
CA PRO A 653 -7.58 -7.30 -13.36
C PRO A 653 -8.25 -7.78 -14.65
N SER A 654 -9.35 -8.53 -14.59
CA SER A 654 -10.16 -8.78 -15.79
C SER A 654 -11.64 -8.51 -15.54
N ALA A 655 -12.31 -8.08 -16.60
CA ALA A 655 -13.75 -7.87 -16.66
C ALA A 655 -14.54 -9.17 -16.92
N ASP A 656 -13.92 -10.16 -17.57
CA ASP A 656 -14.55 -11.44 -17.92
C ASP A 656 -14.04 -12.59 -17.03
N ASP A 657 -14.91 -13.06 -16.12
CA ASP A 657 -14.69 -14.24 -15.28
C ASP A 657 -14.48 -15.53 -16.10
N HIS A 658 -14.81 -15.50 -17.40
CA HIS A 658 -14.78 -16.67 -18.28
C HIS A 658 -13.41 -16.94 -18.93
N VAL A 659 -12.51 -15.95 -18.96
CA VAL A 659 -11.20 -16.12 -19.63
C VAL A 659 -10.01 -15.68 -18.77
N ALA A 660 -10.17 -14.80 -17.78
CA ALA A 660 -9.00 -14.09 -17.28
C ALA A 660 -8.97 -13.90 -15.76
N GLY A 661 -7.81 -14.23 -15.19
CA GLY A 661 -7.59 -14.31 -13.75
C GLY A 661 -6.48 -15.28 -13.36
N ASN A 662 -6.26 -16.31 -14.19
CA ASN A 662 -5.17 -17.25 -14.01
C ASN A 662 -3.87 -16.67 -14.57
N ILE A 663 -2.79 -16.87 -13.83
CA ILE A 663 -1.43 -16.47 -14.18
C ILE A 663 -0.95 -17.20 -15.40
N ALA A 664 -1.37 -18.47 -15.56
CA ALA A 664 -1.20 -19.20 -16.79
C ALA A 664 -1.71 -18.38 -17.98
N THR A 665 -2.88 -17.74 -17.89
CA THR A 665 -3.46 -16.98 -19.00
C THR A 665 -2.73 -15.67 -19.31
N LEU A 666 -2.13 -14.98 -18.32
CA LEU A 666 -1.36 -13.76 -18.57
C LEU A 666 0.07 -14.05 -19.03
N ALA A 667 0.72 -15.08 -18.45
CA ALA A 667 2.01 -15.57 -18.92
C ALA A 667 1.88 -16.16 -20.34
N GLU A 668 0.85 -16.98 -20.61
CA GLU A 668 0.50 -17.46 -21.95
C GLU A 668 0.20 -16.31 -22.92
N ARG A 669 -0.41 -15.22 -22.44
CA ARG A 669 -0.63 -14.02 -23.27
C ARG A 669 0.68 -13.33 -23.63
N PHE A 670 1.65 -13.28 -22.70
CA PHE A 670 3.00 -12.80 -23.02
C PHE A 670 3.76 -13.77 -23.94
N GLU A 671 3.64 -15.08 -23.74
CA GLU A 671 4.18 -16.11 -24.64
C GLU A 671 3.57 -16.01 -26.04
N THR A 672 2.30 -15.62 -26.13
CA THR A 672 1.64 -15.34 -27.41
C THR A 672 2.30 -14.14 -28.10
N ILE A 673 2.59 -13.07 -27.35
CA ILE A 673 3.31 -11.90 -27.87
C ILE A 673 4.70 -12.30 -28.40
N THR A 674 5.45 -13.12 -27.66
CA THR A 674 6.78 -13.58 -28.10
C THR A 674 6.69 -14.44 -29.36
N LEU A 675 5.73 -15.38 -29.43
CA LEU A 675 5.54 -16.24 -30.59
C LEU A 675 5.17 -15.43 -31.84
N PHE A 676 4.26 -14.46 -31.73
CA PHE A 676 3.91 -13.60 -32.86
C PHE A 676 5.09 -12.78 -33.38
N ASP A 677 5.94 -12.24 -32.50
CA ASP A 677 7.13 -11.48 -32.89
C ASP A 677 8.10 -12.36 -33.69
N GLU A 678 8.39 -13.58 -33.21
CA GLU A 678 9.23 -14.58 -33.90
C GLU A 678 8.72 -14.93 -35.31
N PHE A 679 7.40 -15.00 -35.52
CA PHE A 679 6.82 -15.25 -36.84
C PHE A 679 6.88 -14.02 -37.77
N THR A 680 7.00 -12.81 -37.22
CA THR A 680 7.01 -11.56 -38.00
C THR A 680 8.41 -11.04 -38.33
N GLU A 681 9.45 -11.45 -37.60
CA GLU A 681 10.86 -11.11 -37.90
C GLU A 681 11.34 -11.65 -39.26
N GLY A 682 10.61 -12.56 -39.90
CA GLY A 682 10.91 -13.09 -41.24
C GLY A 682 10.21 -12.41 -42.42
N ILE A 683 9.40 -11.37 -42.21
CA ILE A 683 8.55 -10.74 -43.26
C ILE A 683 8.85 -9.24 -43.48
N ALA A 684 9.88 -8.68 -42.83
CA ALA A 684 10.29 -7.29 -43.03
C ALA A 684 11.26 -7.09 -44.21
#